data_AF-A0A942BMJ8-F1
#
_entry.id   AF-A0A942BMJ8-F1
#
_cell.length_a   1.000
_cell.length_b   1.000
_cell.length_c   1.000
_cell.angle_alpha   90.00
_cell.angle_beta   90.00
_cell.angle_gamma   90.00
#
_symmetry.space_group_name_H-M   'P 1'
#
loop_
_entity.id
_entity.type
_entity.pdbx_description
1 polymer ?
#
loop_
_entity_poly.entity_id
_entity_poly.type
_entity_poly.pdbx_seq_one_letter_code
_entity_poly.pdbx_strand_id
1 'polypeptide(L)'
;MFLGSFLLQGPDQSLSLVRGGPGDQDVIADVEDTTLDRAAPERNFGGDIVLRGSKSTTILVRFGEVARLVPKRFRVKSASLVLNAESSGPISAARVVELNQAWQEGPFLVPGRISLDPGLGATFRMRRSGVRKLSWNAPGNLGAKDGQVLSGLTYQQKGDTWTISGLAPTVNRWLERPWRNDGLAIDLNSMTLFTSSEGALALRPRLEITLEPMAYLDVAQPDLTVTELSISDASLRAQSTVKNIGSAPSTSLSLRWGLDDEWSSPIILREGLKPGESKKFEFSLPPTTRVSTQEPIPIRVEVESQGESELQNNEASGYFGGILVPVKEPSAEVYRWAESFNDRALARSRFSVAPEGIRPRITVVRGGEALPTSMKEFYSVALSSLRLPALGSGSGLLGGDPRFDGLVPAFAPVSLDNYGNGPDSDLKASTTGLLSGLHADILNRDAFNFSEMTSFEAEMPQVILIKALTIDGKALPTQELVLFDDMAATTEGRKIMLSDSGAAILPSRPGVQKPNPFGKPAASLDRWGLSLKVSRGGITDVAWLPAWAIFEAMHRGKVIVPSVEARFNVPLDPVDLQTNLAARKTVRDEASSFPAQLSSIVDERGAGSLTVRANGGWIEVDLGRDRYLGGVSIRTDAAKLPAQWSVIAYGTGQNPAKVEPWIRGFGGPERADREHVLYPSPIRARTLRFVNLDPARPVKISQIRIFPVQSGSTAASSR
;
A
#
# COMPACT_ATOMS: atom_id res chain seq x y z
N MET A 1 -5.55 -6.39 -17.86
CA MET A 1 -5.74 -5.82 -19.22
C MET A 1 -5.80 -4.29 -19.14
N PHE A 2 -4.82 -3.65 -18.47
CA PHE A 2 -4.68 -2.19 -18.29
C PHE A 2 -3.20 -1.77 -18.44
N LEU A 3 -2.47 -2.41 -19.36
CA LEU A 3 -1.22 -1.84 -19.86
C LEU A 3 -1.62 -1.01 -21.08
N GLY A 4 -1.96 0.25 -20.82
CA GLY A 4 -2.12 1.25 -21.86
C GLY A 4 -0.84 1.28 -22.70
N SER A 5 -1.02 1.41 -24.01
CA SER A 5 0.01 1.42 -25.03
C SER A 5 1.15 2.39 -24.68
N PHE A 6 2.15 1.94 -23.93
CA PHE A 6 3.47 2.55 -23.95
C PHE A 6 3.96 2.37 -25.39
N LEU A 7 3.85 3.42 -26.20
CA LEU A 7 4.42 3.47 -27.53
C LEU A 7 5.93 3.59 -27.35
N LEU A 8 6.59 2.43 -27.34
CA LEU A 8 8.02 2.31 -27.14
C LEU A 8 8.75 2.77 -28.41
N GLN A 9 9.39 3.94 -28.39
CA GLN A 9 10.02 4.57 -29.58
C GLN A 9 11.56 4.57 -29.57
N GLY A 10 12.22 3.77 -28.72
CA GLY A 10 13.69 3.65 -28.67
C GLY A 10 14.21 2.23 -28.97
N PRO A 11 15.44 2.08 -29.52
CA PRO A 11 16.05 0.77 -29.81
C PRO A 11 16.41 -0.03 -28.55
N ASP A 12 16.72 0.64 -27.45
CA ASP A 12 16.92 0.03 -26.12
C ASP A 12 15.83 0.55 -25.18
N GLN A 13 15.20 -0.35 -24.43
CA GLN A 13 14.18 -0.01 -23.44
C GLN A 13 14.66 -0.42 -22.06
N SER A 14 14.63 0.49 -21.10
CA SER A 14 14.95 0.18 -19.71
C SER A 14 13.66 -0.01 -18.91
N LEU A 15 13.60 -1.07 -18.11
CA LEU A 15 12.55 -1.29 -17.12
C LEU A 15 13.20 -1.42 -15.74
N SER A 16 12.59 -0.79 -14.75
CA SER A 16 12.95 -0.89 -13.33
C SER A 16 11.80 -1.58 -12.62
N LEU A 17 12.07 -2.77 -12.07
CA LEU A 17 11.10 -3.57 -11.34
C LEU A 17 11.34 -3.38 -9.85
N VAL A 18 10.31 -2.91 -9.15
CA VAL A 18 10.34 -2.64 -7.71
C VAL A 18 8.98 -2.94 -7.09
N ARG A 19 8.98 -3.39 -5.84
CA ARG A 19 7.73 -3.60 -5.09
C ARG A 19 6.97 -2.29 -4.96
N GLY A 20 5.71 -2.26 -5.38
CA GLY A 20 4.80 -1.13 -5.16
C GLY A 20 5.23 0.19 -5.84
N GLY A 21 5.89 0.13 -7.00
CA GLY A 21 6.36 1.29 -7.77
C GLY A 21 5.38 2.48 -7.87
N PRO A 22 5.86 3.74 -7.77
CA PRO A 22 5.02 4.92 -7.56
C PRO A 22 4.31 5.49 -8.81
N GLY A 23 4.41 4.85 -9.98
CA GLY A 23 3.83 5.35 -11.24
C GLY A 23 4.85 5.78 -12.30
N ASP A 24 4.33 5.94 -13.52
CA ASP A 24 4.86 6.31 -14.85
C ASP A 24 6.18 5.70 -15.38
N GLN A 25 7.19 5.36 -14.56
CA GLN A 25 8.44 4.73 -15.05
C GLN A 25 8.81 3.42 -14.36
N ASP A 26 8.46 3.27 -13.08
CA ASP A 26 8.66 2.03 -12.34
C ASP A 26 7.44 1.13 -12.49
N VAL A 27 7.67 -0.12 -12.87
CA VAL A 27 6.59 -1.08 -13.01
C VAL A 27 6.41 -1.78 -11.67
N ILE A 28 5.19 -1.73 -11.14
CA ILE A 28 4.80 -2.51 -9.96
C ILE A 28 5.07 -3.98 -10.28
N ALA A 29 6.06 -4.54 -9.60
CA ALA A 29 6.43 -5.95 -9.67
C ALA A 29 6.16 -6.61 -8.32
N ASP A 30 5.80 -7.89 -8.35
CA ASP A 30 5.88 -8.74 -7.17
C ASP A 30 7.34 -8.97 -6.81
N VAL A 31 7.73 -8.53 -5.61
CA VAL A 31 9.09 -8.69 -5.10
C VAL A 31 8.99 -9.26 -3.70
N GLU A 32 9.53 -10.47 -3.54
CA GLU A 32 9.65 -11.15 -2.25
C GLU A 32 11.10 -11.08 -1.81
N ASP A 33 11.36 -10.80 -0.53
CA ASP A 33 12.70 -10.90 0.04
C ASP A 33 12.73 -11.31 1.51
N THR A 34 13.81 -11.98 1.92
CA THR A 34 14.00 -12.36 3.33
C THR A 34 15.46 -12.64 3.63
N THR A 35 15.77 -12.85 4.90
CA THR A 35 17.10 -13.26 5.39
C THR A 35 17.02 -14.65 6.00
N LEU A 36 17.92 -15.55 5.59
CA LEU A 36 18.18 -16.79 6.29
C LEU A 36 19.32 -16.57 7.28
N ASP A 37 19.12 -16.87 8.56
CA ASP A 37 20.15 -16.67 9.59
C ASP A 37 20.57 -18.00 10.23
N ARG A 38 21.85 -18.37 10.08
CA ARG A 38 22.42 -19.57 10.69
C ARG A 38 22.36 -19.53 12.21
N ALA A 39 22.48 -18.36 12.82
CA ALA A 39 22.44 -18.20 14.28
C ALA A 39 21.01 -18.29 14.84
N ALA A 40 19.99 -18.05 14.01
CA ALA A 40 18.58 -18.17 14.35
C ALA A 40 17.85 -19.09 13.35
N PRO A 41 18.19 -20.39 13.31
CA PRO A 41 17.90 -21.22 12.15
C PRO A 41 16.41 -21.55 11.93
N GLU A 42 15.59 -21.38 12.95
CA GLU A 42 14.12 -21.55 12.89
C GLU A 42 13.37 -20.24 12.70
N ARG A 43 14.06 -19.09 12.77
CA ARG A 43 13.42 -17.79 12.68
C ARG A 43 13.16 -17.45 11.22
N ASN A 44 11.92 -17.05 10.96
CA ASN A 44 11.55 -16.39 9.71
C ASN A 44 11.81 -14.87 9.85
N PHE A 45 12.41 -14.27 8.83
CA PHE A 45 12.69 -12.84 8.74
C PHE A 45 11.90 -12.17 7.59
N GLY A 46 10.90 -12.84 7.03
CA GLY A 46 10.03 -12.25 6.01
C GLY A 46 9.26 -11.04 6.51
N GLY A 47 9.08 -10.05 5.64
CA GLY A 47 8.48 -8.77 5.97
C GLY A 47 9.30 -7.89 6.92
N ASP A 48 10.54 -8.26 7.26
CA ASP A 48 11.47 -7.32 7.92
C ASP A 48 11.78 -6.17 6.97
N ILE A 49 11.96 -4.96 7.51
CA ILE A 49 12.32 -3.76 6.73
C ILE A 49 13.80 -3.74 6.28
N VAL A 50 14.60 -4.70 6.75
CA VAL A 50 16.04 -4.81 6.51
C VAL A 50 16.43 -6.24 6.16
N LEU A 51 17.24 -6.38 5.11
CA LEU A 51 17.91 -7.63 4.70
C LEU A 51 19.33 -7.67 5.27
N ARG A 52 19.76 -8.80 5.81
CA ARG A 52 21.10 -8.96 6.39
C ARG A 52 21.94 -9.90 5.53
N GLY A 53 22.99 -9.39 4.91
CA GLY A 53 23.98 -10.20 4.21
C GLY A 53 25.26 -10.33 5.02
N SER A 54 25.78 -11.55 5.21
CA SER A 54 27.04 -11.81 5.90
C SER A 54 27.54 -13.23 5.59
N LYS A 55 28.62 -13.69 6.25
CA LYS A 55 29.07 -15.08 6.16
C LYS A 55 28.13 -16.08 6.85
N SER A 56 27.27 -15.60 7.76
CA SER A 56 26.31 -16.42 8.51
C SER A 56 24.86 -16.19 8.10
N THR A 57 24.61 -15.25 7.19
CA THR A 57 23.28 -14.90 6.73
C THR A 57 23.21 -14.83 5.20
N THR A 58 22.13 -15.35 4.64
CA THR A 58 21.88 -15.39 3.20
C THR A 58 20.66 -14.54 2.89
N ILE A 59 20.76 -13.61 1.94
CA ILE A 59 19.60 -12.85 1.46
C ILE A 59 18.91 -13.66 0.38
N LEU A 60 17.60 -13.84 0.46
CA LEU A 60 16.77 -14.33 -0.64
C LEU A 60 16.02 -13.15 -1.26
N VAL A 61 15.95 -13.09 -2.58
CA VAL A 61 15.18 -12.07 -3.30
C VAL A 61 14.61 -12.65 -4.59
N ARG A 62 13.35 -12.36 -4.90
CA ARG A 62 12.65 -12.85 -6.09
C ARG A 62 11.86 -11.72 -6.73
N PHE A 63 11.85 -11.66 -8.06
CA PHE A 63 11.06 -10.72 -8.85
C PHE A 63 10.04 -11.52 -9.66
N GLY A 64 8.88 -11.85 -9.08
CA GLY A 64 7.94 -12.83 -9.63
C GLY A 64 7.36 -12.47 -11.00
N GLU A 65 7.11 -11.18 -11.24
CA GLU A 65 6.34 -10.73 -12.41
C GLU A 65 7.17 -10.41 -13.66
N VAL A 66 8.47 -10.73 -13.69
CA VAL A 66 9.38 -10.38 -14.81
C VAL A 66 8.80 -10.74 -16.18
N ALA A 67 8.27 -11.96 -16.34
CA ALA A 67 7.70 -12.44 -17.60
C ALA A 67 6.39 -11.74 -18.01
N ARG A 68 5.62 -11.25 -17.03
CA ARG A 68 4.41 -10.46 -17.29
C ARG A 68 4.76 -9.06 -17.81
N LEU A 69 5.90 -8.53 -17.37
CA LEU A 69 6.30 -7.13 -17.62
C LEU A 69 7.15 -6.97 -18.88
N VAL A 70 7.92 -7.99 -19.27
CA VAL A 70 8.71 -7.98 -20.50
C VAL A 70 7.84 -8.43 -21.68
N PRO A 71 7.67 -7.62 -22.75
CA PRO A 71 6.88 -8.05 -23.90
C PRO A 71 7.55 -9.21 -24.65
N LYS A 72 6.77 -10.18 -25.13
CA LYS A 72 7.25 -11.40 -25.82
C LYS A 72 8.21 -11.20 -27.00
N ARG A 73 8.27 -10.00 -27.58
CA ARG A 73 9.13 -9.66 -28.72
C ARG A 73 10.51 -9.13 -28.30
N PHE A 74 10.83 -9.19 -27.02
CA PHE A 74 12.06 -8.67 -26.46
C PHE A 74 12.79 -9.74 -25.68
N ARG A 75 14.12 -9.64 -25.67
CA ARG A 75 14.97 -10.34 -24.71
C ARG A 75 15.69 -9.34 -23.84
N VAL A 76 16.18 -9.81 -22.71
CA VAL A 76 17.02 -9.02 -21.82
C VAL A 76 18.43 -8.95 -22.40
N LYS A 77 18.83 -7.74 -22.80
CA LYS A 77 20.19 -7.38 -23.23
C LYS A 77 21.13 -7.30 -22.03
N SER A 78 20.69 -6.62 -20.97
CA SER A 78 21.42 -6.53 -19.71
C SER A 78 20.45 -6.54 -18.53
N ALA A 79 20.86 -7.13 -17.40
CA ALA A 79 20.12 -7.06 -16.15
C ALA A 79 21.08 -6.87 -14.97
N SER A 80 20.62 -6.07 -14.01
CA SER A 80 21.33 -5.77 -12.78
C SER A 80 20.38 -5.75 -11.59
N LEU A 81 20.81 -6.33 -10.46
CA LEU A 81 20.13 -6.18 -9.17
C LEU A 81 20.76 -5.02 -8.41
N VAL A 82 19.93 -4.09 -7.96
CA VAL A 82 20.35 -2.92 -7.18
C VAL A 82 19.81 -3.05 -5.76
N LEU A 83 20.71 -3.00 -4.79
CA LEU A 83 20.40 -3.02 -3.35
C LEU A 83 20.97 -1.75 -2.70
N ASN A 84 20.27 -1.17 -1.72
CA ASN A 84 20.75 0.00 -0.99
C ASN A 84 21.15 -0.39 0.42
N ALA A 85 22.42 -0.23 0.75
CA ALA A 85 23.02 -0.54 2.03
C ALA A 85 22.81 0.59 3.04
N GLU A 86 22.63 0.25 4.31
CA GLU A 86 22.55 1.25 5.40
C GLU A 86 23.94 1.67 5.91
N SER A 87 25.02 1.05 5.41
CA SER A 87 26.39 1.34 5.82
C SER A 87 27.33 1.47 4.62
N SER A 88 28.30 2.38 4.76
CA SER A 88 29.25 2.74 3.70
C SER A 88 30.48 1.83 3.60
N GLY A 89 30.47 0.68 4.27
CA GLY A 89 31.59 -0.28 4.24
C GLY A 89 31.73 -0.93 2.86
N PRO A 90 32.92 -1.44 2.49
CA PRO A 90 33.09 -2.18 1.25
C PRO A 90 32.25 -3.46 1.26
N ILE A 91 31.42 -3.63 0.23
CA ILE A 91 30.54 -4.79 0.07
C ILE A 91 31.16 -5.74 -0.95
N SER A 92 31.31 -7.01 -0.57
CA SER A 92 31.73 -8.06 -1.51
C SER A 92 30.88 -9.30 -1.35
N ALA A 93 30.35 -9.79 -2.47
CA ALA A 93 29.64 -11.05 -2.51
C ALA A 93 30.62 -12.20 -2.31
N ALA A 94 30.25 -13.15 -1.44
CA ALA A 94 30.86 -14.46 -1.40
C ALA A 94 30.34 -15.33 -2.54
N ARG A 95 29.02 -15.28 -2.77
CA ARG A 95 28.32 -16.13 -3.73
C ARG A 95 26.96 -15.54 -4.10
N VAL A 96 26.56 -15.72 -5.36
CA VAL A 96 25.19 -15.49 -5.82
C VAL A 96 24.69 -16.77 -6.48
N VAL A 97 23.50 -17.23 -6.08
CA VAL A 97 22.90 -18.50 -6.49
C VAL A 97 21.55 -18.22 -7.13
N GLU A 98 21.28 -18.78 -8.30
CA GLU A 98 19.92 -18.91 -8.83
C GLU A 98 19.24 -20.08 -8.15
N LEU A 99 18.09 -19.84 -7.53
CA LEU A 99 17.36 -20.86 -6.79
C LEU A 99 16.64 -21.81 -7.78
N ASN A 100 16.61 -23.10 -7.43
CA ASN A 100 15.93 -24.16 -8.17
C ASN A 100 14.73 -24.74 -7.40
N GLN A 101 14.41 -24.14 -6.25
CA GLN A 101 13.36 -24.54 -5.35
C GLN A 101 12.62 -23.30 -4.88
N ALA A 102 11.30 -23.32 -4.99
CA ALA A 102 10.46 -22.26 -4.47
C ALA A 102 10.66 -22.10 -2.97
N TRP A 103 10.57 -20.86 -2.50
CA TRP A 103 10.57 -20.51 -1.09
C TRP A 103 9.46 -19.48 -0.86
N GLN A 104 9.17 -19.19 0.40
CA GLN A 104 8.18 -18.18 0.75
C GLN A 104 8.82 -17.15 1.67
N GLU A 105 8.55 -15.87 1.44
CA GLU A 105 8.95 -14.84 2.39
C GLU A 105 8.28 -15.07 3.75
N GLY A 106 6.98 -15.40 3.73
CA GLY A 106 6.15 -15.59 4.90
C GLY A 106 5.46 -14.30 5.35
N PRO A 107 4.71 -14.37 6.47
CA PRO A 107 3.86 -13.26 6.88
C PRO A 107 4.71 -12.05 7.27
N PHE A 108 4.17 -10.86 7.01
CA PHE A 108 4.71 -9.65 7.60
C PHE A 108 4.84 -9.77 9.11
N LEU A 109 6.00 -9.37 9.61
CA LEU A 109 6.13 -9.05 11.03
C LEU A 109 5.25 -7.84 11.34
N VAL A 110 4.07 -8.10 11.92
CA VAL A 110 3.25 -7.06 12.53
C VAL A 110 3.88 -6.76 13.90
N PRO A 111 4.52 -5.60 14.10
CA PRO A 111 5.19 -5.29 15.35
C PRO A 111 4.21 -5.42 16.54
N GLY A 112 4.54 -6.28 17.51
CA GLY A 112 3.72 -6.50 18.70
C GLY A 112 2.81 -7.74 18.67
N ARG A 113 2.56 -8.35 17.51
CA ARG A 113 2.14 -9.75 17.43
C ARG A 113 3.38 -10.56 17.08
N ILE A 114 4.06 -11.09 18.11
CA ILE A 114 4.95 -12.23 17.89
C ILE A 114 4.01 -13.34 17.42
N SER A 115 3.87 -13.53 16.11
CA SER A 115 3.33 -14.78 15.59
C SER A 115 4.32 -15.85 16.01
N LEU A 116 4.06 -16.46 17.16
CA LEU A 116 4.81 -17.60 17.69
C LEU A 116 4.63 -18.83 16.80
N ASP A 117 3.72 -18.77 15.82
CA ASP A 117 3.66 -19.79 14.78
C ASP A 117 4.62 -19.40 13.64
N PRO A 118 5.73 -20.14 13.45
CA PRO A 118 6.69 -19.97 12.36
C PRO A 118 6.05 -20.40 11.02
N GLY A 119 4.86 -19.90 10.70
CA GLY A 119 3.90 -20.70 9.95
C GLY A 119 4.13 -20.81 8.45
N LEU A 120 4.77 -19.86 7.77
CA LEU A 120 4.60 -19.79 6.30
C LEU A 120 5.79 -19.16 5.55
N GLY A 121 7.02 -19.16 6.08
CA GLY A 121 8.14 -18.53 5.38
C GLY A 121 9.45 -19.30 5.43
N ALA A 122 10.46 -18.77 4.76
CA ALA A 122 11.76 -19.39 4.67
C ALA A 122 12.55 -19.11 5.96
N THR A 123 13.15 -20.15 6.49
CA THR A 123 14.09 -20.14 7.59
C THR A 123 15.40 -20.76 7.11
N PHE A 124 16.45 -20.71 7.94
CA PHE A 124 17.70 -21.36 7.57
C PHE A 124 17.53 -22.88 7.36
N ARG A 125 16.60 -23.54 8.07
CA ARG A 125 16.34 -24.98 7.89
C ARG A 125 15.34 -25.31 6.81
N MET A 126 14.36 -24.44 6.60
CA MET A 126 13.19 -24.72 5.77
C MET A 126 13.02 -23.64 4.71
N ARG A 127 12.79 -24.01 3.45
CA ARG A 127 12.38 -23.05 2.42
C ARG A 127 10.93 -22.63 2.55
N ARG A 128 10.14 -23.44 3.25
CA ARG A 128 8.80 -23.10 3.76
C ARG A 128 8.60 -23.78 5.10
N SER A 129 8.54 -23.01 6.17
CA SER A 129 8.12 -23.48 7.48
C SER A 129 6.58 -23.57 7.56
N GLY A 130 6.03 -24.12 8.64
CA GLY A 130 4.57 -24.26 8.79
C GLY A 130 4.06 -25.65 9.10
N VAL A 131 2.78 -25.88 8.76
CA VAL A 131 2.17 -27.21 8.81
C VAL A 131 2.82 -28.10 7.76
N ARG A 132 3.06 -27.56 6.56
CA ARG A 132 3.82 -28.24 5.49
C ARG A 132 5.25 -27.75 5.37
N LYS A 133 6.07 -28.25 6.29
CA LYS A 133 7.51 -28.01 6.33
C LYS A 133 8.19 -28.57 5.08
N LEU A 134 8.80 -27.69 4.30
CA LEU A 134 9.69 -28.04 3.21
C LEU A 134 11.11 -27.64 3.58
N SER A 135 11.97 -28.63 3.74
CA SER A 135 13.39 -28.41 4.04
C SER A 135 14.15 -28.00 2.79
N TRP A 136 15.21 -27.23 2.98
CA TRP A 136 16.30 -27.16 2.00
C TRP A 136 16.97 -28.54 1.87
N ASN A 137 17.56 -28.85 0.71
CA ASN A 137 18.40 -30.02 0.54
C ASN A 137 19.64 -29.95 1.43
N ALA A 138 20.21 -28.75 1.62
CA ALA A 138 21.09 -28.46 2.75
C ALA A 138 20.75 -27.08 3.36
N PRO A 139 20.80 -26.93 4.70
CA PRO A 139 20.38 -25.71 5.39
C PRO A 139 21.01 -24.44 4.82
N GLY A 140 20.19 -23.41 4.59
CA GLY A 140 20.61 -22.12 4.03
C GLY A 140 20.83 -22.14 2.52
N ASN A 141 20.12 -23.00 1.76
CA ASN A 141 20.32 -23.15 0.32
C ASN A 141 21.79 -23.49 -0.02
N LEU A 142 22.36 -24.44 0.70
CA LEU A 142 23.75 -24.89 0.48
C LEU A 142 23.81 -26.17 -0.37
N GLY A 143 22.68 -26.82 -0.64
CA GLY A 143 22.63 -28.08 -1.38
C GLY A 143 22.71 -27.86 -2.89
N ALA A 144 23.34 -28.80 -3.60
CA ALA A 144 23.44 -28.74 -5.07
C ALA A 144 22.07 -28.79 -5.79
N LYS A 145 21.02 -29.26 -5.09
CA LYS A 145 19.64 -29.26 -5.59
C LYS A 145 18.88 -27.96 -5.29
N ASP A 146 19.37 -27.15 -4.35
CA ASP A 146 18.66 -25.94 -3.92
C ASP A 146 18.88 -24.78 -4.89
N GLY A 147 20.03 -24.75 -5.59
CA GLY A 147 20.30 -23.74 -6.60
C GLY A 147 21.60 -23.95 -7.37
N GLN A 148 21.85 -23.08 -8.35
CA GLN A 148 23.05 -23.05 -9.19
C GLN A 148 23.83 -21.76 -8.93
N VAL A 149 25.13 -21.89 -8.63
CA VAL A 149 26.02 -20.73 -8.46
C VAL A 149 26.19 -20.01 -9.81
N LEU A 150 25.96 -18.71 -9.83
CA LEU A 150 26.13 -17.87 -11.00
C LEU A 150 27.59 -17.42 -11.14
N SER A 151 28.09 -17.40 -12.37
CA SER A 151 29.43 -16.95 -12.73
C SER A 151 29.38 -15.75 -13.68
N GLY A 152 30.49 -15.03 -13.84
CA GLY A 152 30.58 -13.86 -14.72
C GLY A 152 29.86 -12.60 -14.20
N LEU A 153 29.42 -12.60 -12.94
CA LEU A 153 28.81 -11.43 -12.31
C LEU A 153 29.87 -10.37 -11.98
N THR A 154 29.47 -9.10 -12.10
CA THR A 154 30.28 -7.95 -11.68
C THR A 154 29.58 -7.19 -10.56
N TYR A 155 30.37 -6.61 -9.66
CA TYR A 155 29.89 -5.94 -8.47
C TYR A 155 30.39 -4.50 -8.47
N GLN A 156 29.49 -3.54 -8.31
CA GLN A 156 29.83 -2.13 -8.22
C GLN A 156 29.15 -1.52 -6.99
N GLN A 157 29.92 -0.77 -6.20
CA GLN A 157 29.40 0.02 -5.09
C GLN A 157 29.58 1.51 -5.41
N LYS A 158 28.51 2.29 -5.29
CA LYS A 158 28.51 3.74 -5.47
C LYS A 158 27.76 4.38 -4.31
N GLY A 159 28.51 4.89 -3.33
CA GLY A 159 27.93 5.32 -2.05
C GLY A 159 27.25 4.14 -1.36
N ASP A 160 25.98 4.32 -1.04
CA ASP A 160 25.15 3.32 -0.36
C ASP A 160 24.49 2.33 -1.34
N THR A 161 24.63 2.54 -2.65
CA THR A 161 24.05 1.64 -3.64
C THR A 161 25.05 0.57 -4.05
N TRP A 162 24.64 -0.70 -3.97
CA TRP A 162 25.38 -1.87 -4.44
C TRP A 162 24.65 -2.52 -5.60
N THR A 163 25.37 -2.75 -6.70
CA THR A 163 24.83 -3.28 -7.96
C THR A 163 25.51 -4.59 -8.33
N ILE A 164 24.71 -5.61 -8.61
CA ILE A 164 25.14 -6.90 -9.16
C ILE A 164 24.72 -6.97 -10.62
N SER A 165 25.68 -6.87 -11.54
CA SER A 165 25.44 -6.90 -12.99
C SER A 165 25.83 -8.23 -13.62
N GLY A 166 25.29 -8.52 -14.80
CA GLY A 166 25.53 -9.76 -15.54
C GLY A 166 24.40 -10.80 -15.38
N LEU A 167 23.24 -10.39 -14.88
CA LEU A 167 22.10 -11.27 -14.63
C LEU A 167 21.28 -11.59 -15.90
N ALA A 168 21.60 -11.01 -17.05
CA ALA A 168 20.79 -11.17 -18.27
C ALA A 168 20.53 -12.63 -18.67
N PRO A 169 21.51 -13.56 -18.62
CA PRO A 169 21.25 -14.97 -18.92
C PRO A 169 20.23 -15.60 -17.95
N THR A 170 20.30 -15.24 -16.67
CA THR A 170 19.38 -15.72 -15.63
C THR A 170 17.98 -15.17 -15.85
N VAL A 171 17.86 -13.86 -16.06
CA VAL A 171 16.55 -13.23 -16.31
C VAL A 171 15.92 -13.74 -17.61
N ASN A 172 16.70 -14.01 -18.67
CA ASN A 172 16.18 -14.64 -19.88
C ASN A 172 15.67 -16.07 -19.62
N ARG A 173 16.32 -16.87 -18.76
CA ARG A 173 15.77 -18.18 -18.35
C ARG A 173 14.44 -18.02 -17.60
N TRP A 174 14.31 -17.00 -16.75
CA TRP A 174 13.03 -16.67 -16.10
C TRP A 174 11.97 -16.25 -17.12
N LEU A 175 12.34 -15.52 -18.17
CA LEU A 175 11.42 -15.18 -19.25
C LEU A 175 11.01 -16.40 -20.07
N GLU A 176 11.91 -17.34 -20.32
CA GLU A 176 11.60 -18.58 -21.04
C GLU A 176 10.72 -19.51 -20.22
N ARG A 177 10.98 -19.64 -18.92
CA ARG A 177 10.27 -20.52 -17.99
C ARG A 177 9.85 -19.74 -16.73
N PRO A 178 8.79 -18.91 -16.79
CA PRO A 178 8.40 -18.02 -15.68
C PRO A 178 8.16 -18.72 -14.36
N TRP A 179 7.62 -19.94 -14.39
CA TRP A 179 7.36 -20.78 -13.21
C TRP A 179 8.62 -21.37 -12.57
N ARG A 180 9.81 -21.18 -13.17
CA ARG A 180 11.13 -21.55 -12.63
C ARG A 180 11.86 -20.36 -12.01
N ASN A 181 11.24 -19.18 -11.99
CA ASN A 181 11.79 -18.03 -11.30
C ASN A 181 11.59 -18.17 -9.79
N ASP A 182 12.46 -18.95 -9.15
CA ASP A 182 12.50 -19.11 -7.69
C ASP A 182 13.36 -18.03 -7.02
N GLY A 183 13.88 -17.07 -7.79
CA GLY A 183 14.69 -15.94 -7.31
C GLY A 183 16.19 -16.24 -7.15
N LEU A 184 16.83 -15.43 -6.32
CA LEU A 184 18.27 -15.43 -6.06
C LEU A 184 18.54 -15.58 -4.57
N ALA A 185 19.64 -16.27 -4.24
CA ALA A 185 20.24 -16.24 -2.91
C ALA A 185 21.62 -15.57 -2.97
N ILE A 186 21.90 -14.67 -2.03
CA ILE A 186 23.10 -13.84 -2.00
C ILE A 186 23.79 -13.99 -0.66
N ASP A 187 25.03 -14.49 -0.69
CA ASP A 187 25.92 -14.61 0.46
C ASP A 187 27.00 -13.52 0.38
N LEU A 188 27.33 -12.88 1.50
CA LEU A 188 28.34 -11.81 1.55
C LEU A 188 29.56 -12.17 2.40
N ASN A 189 30.71 -11.58 2.09
CA ASN A 189 31.92 -11.75 2.91
C ASN A 189 31.94 -10.84 4.14
N SER A 190 31.20 -9.73 4.12
CA SER A 190 31.09 -8.73 5.18
C SER A 190 29.65 -8.57 5.64
N MET A 191 29.46 -8.26 6.92
CA MET A 191 28.13 -7.93 7.46
C MET A 191 27.65 -6.62 6.86
N THR A 192 26.56 -6.68 6.11
CA THR A 192 25.93 -5.53 5.46
C THR A 192 24.43 -5.61 5.67
N LEU A 193 23.83 -4.47 5.99
CA LEU A 193 22.37 -4.31 6.06
C LEU A 193 21.91 -3.62 4.80
N PHE A 194 20.90 -4.16 4.13
CA PHE A 194 20.23 -3.52 3.01
C PHE A 194 18.79 -3.23 3.37
N THR A 195 18.21 -2.21 2.75
CA THR A 195 16.77 -2.00 2.81
C THR A 195 16.04 -3.13 2.08
N SER A 196 15.00 -3.69 2.69
CA SER A 196 14.16 -4.74 2.08
C SER A 196 13.09 -4.16 1.16
N SER A 197 12.30 -5.03 0.53
CA SER A 197 11.12 -4.70 -0.27
C SER A 197 10.03 -4.02 0.55
N GLU A 198 10.06 -4.16 1.88
CA GLU A 198 9.19 -3.43 2.81
C GLU A 198 9.70 -2.05 3.20
N GLY A 199 10.95 -1.77 2.88
CA GLY A 199 11.62 -0.51 3.10
C GLY A 199 11.00 0.70 2.39
N ALA A 200 11.63 1.87 2.57
CA ALA A 200 11.27 3.08 1.84
C ALA A 200 11.38 2.85 0.33
N LEU A 201 10.38 3.27 -0.44
CA LEU A 201 10.22 2.93 -1.87
C LEU A 201 11.48 3.21 -2.72
N ALA A 202 12.16 4.33 -2.48
CA ALA A 202 13.38 4.70 -3.20
C ALA A 202 14.61 3.83 -2.88
N LEU A 203 14.56 3.06 -1.79
CA LEU A 203 15.66 2.26 -1.25
C LEU A 203 15.45 0.75 -1.41
N ARG A 204 14.26 0.31 -1.85
CA ARG A 204 13.93 -1.11 -2.04
C ARG A 204 14.87 -1.80 -3.04
N PRO A 205 14.99 -3.13 -2.99
CA PRO A 205 15.64 -3.90 -4.04
C PRO A 205 14.98 -3.64 -5.39
N ARG A 206 15.79 -3.48 -6.44
CA ARG A 206 15.33 -3.24 -7.81
C ARG A 206 16.02 -4.15 -8.80
N LEU A 207 15.27 -4.69 -9.74
CA LEU A 207 15.82 -5.35 -10.92
C LEU A 207 15.75 -4.37 -12.09
N GLU A 208 16.91 -3.88 -12.50
CA GLU A 208 17.06 -3.01 -13.67
C GLU A 208 17.36 -3.87 -14.90
N ILE A 209 16.49 -3.84 -15.89
CA ILE A 209 16.64 -4.60 -17.14
C ILE A 209 16.67 -3.64 -18.32
N THR A 210 17.55 -3.92 -19.28
CA THR A 210 17.51 -3.31 -20.61
C THR A 210 17.12 -4.38 -21.61
N LEU A 211 16.13 -4.07 -22.41
CA LEU A 211 15.55 -4.95 -23.42
C LEU A 211 16.06 -4.59 -24.81
N GLU A 212 16.19 -5.60 -25.65
CA GLU A 212 16.40 -5.43 -27.09
C GLU A 212 15.37 -6.26 -27.87
N PRO A 213 14.91 -5.78 -29.04
CA PRO A 213 14.00 -6.53 -29.90
C PRO A 213 14.61 -7.86 -30.33
N MET A 214 13.81 -8.92 -30.28
CA MET A 214 14.13 -10.19 -30.92
C MET A 214 13.58 -10.21 -32.35
N ALA A 215 14.40 -10.70 -33.28
CA ALA A 215 13.89 -11.12 -34.58
C ALA A 215 13.00 -12.35 -34.34
N TYR A 216 11.68 -12.15 -34.37
CA TYR A 216 10.75 -13.27 -34.32
C TYR A 216 10.89 -14.02 -35.65
N LEU A 217 11.46 -15.22 -35.58
CA LEU A 217 11.54 -16.10 -36.73
C LEU A 217 10.17 -16.77 -36.85
N ASP A 218 9.42 -16.45 -37.92
CA ASP A 218 8.20 -17.17 -38.32
C ASP A 218 8.56 -18.58 -38.86
N VAL A 219 9.33 -19.34 -38.08
CA VAL A 219 9.67 -20.72 -38.42
C VAL A 219 8.51 -21.58 -37.92
N ALA A 220 8.03 -22.46 -38.79
CA ALA A 220 7.00 -23.41 -38.40
C ALA A 220 7.54 -24.34 -37.31
N GLN A 221 7.05 -24.17 -36.09
CA GLN A 221 7.50 -24.93 -34.92
C GLN A 221 6.29 -25.42 -34.11
N PRO A 222 6.43 -26.55 -33.39
CA PRO A 222 5.47 -26.92 -32.37
C PRO A 222 5.47 -25.89 -31.25
N ASP A 223 4.29 -25.58 -30.73
CA ASP A 223 4.07 -24.70 -29.57
C ASP A 223 2.92 -25.32 -28.78
N LEU A 224 3.28 -26.07 -27.75
CA LEU A 224 2.37 -26.68 -26.81
C LEU A 224 1.97 -25.66 -25.76
N THR A 225 0.72 -25.74 -25.34
CA THR A 225 0.23 -24.89 -24.25
C THR A 225 -0.75 -25.64 -23.38
N VAL A 226 -0.66 -25.41 -22.08
CA VAL A 226 -1.70 -25.82 -21.16
C VAL A 226 -2.82 -24.79 -21.20
N THR A 227 -3.86 -25.10 -21.98
CA THR A 227 -5.01 -24.18 -22.19
C THR A 227 -6.01 -24.16 -21.04
N GLU A 228 -6.06 -25.23 -20.27
CA GLU A 228 -7.02 -25.40 -19.18
C GLU A 228 -6.37 -26.24 -18.07
N LEU A 229 -6.57 -25.81 -16.83
CA LEU A 229 -6.30 -26.61 -15.63
C LEU A 229 -7.54 -26.50 -14.73
N SER A 230 -8.16 -27.64 -14.46
CA SER A 230 -9.31 -27.75 -13.56
C SER A 230 -8.95 -28.66 -12.39
N ILE A 231 -9.35 -28.27 -11.19
CA ILE A 231 -9.05 -28.98 -9.95
C ILE A 231 -10.39 -29.24 -9.24
N SER A 232 -10.64 -30.49 -8.86
CA SER A 232 -11.88 -30.91 -8.22
C SER A 232 -11.60 -31.47 -6.82
N ASP A 233 -11.93 -30.68 -5.79
CA ASP A 233 -11.82 -31.08 -4.38
C ASP A 233 -12.67 -32.33 -4.06
N ALA A 234 -13.87 -32.38 -4.64
CA ALA A 234 -14.84 -33.45 -4.45
C ALA A 234 -14.36 -34.80 -4.99
N SER A 235 -13.58 -34.81 -6.07
CA SER A 235 -13.08 -36.04 -6.68
C SER A 235 -11.59 -36.30 -6.44
N LEU A 236 -10.86 -35.33 -5.87
CA LEU A 236 -9.40 -35.36 -5.75
C LEU A 236 -8.73 -35.60 -7.10
N ARG A 237 -9.17 -34.86 -8.11
CA ARG A 237 -8.59 -34.93 -9.46
C ARG A 237 -8.22 -33.55 -9.96
N ALA A 238 -7.08 -33.47 -10.61
CA ALA A 238 -6.74 -32.39 -11.51
C ALA A 238 -6.85 -32.88 -12.95
N GLN A 239 -7.38 -32.06 -13.84
CA GLN A 239 -7.45 -32.32 -15.27
C GLN A 239 -6.86 -31.13 -16.02
N SER A 240 -6.00 -31.40 -17.00
CA SER A 240 -5.43 -30.38 -17.88
C SER A 240 -5.75 -30.67 -19.34
N THR A 241 -5.88 -29.61 -20.13
CA THR A 241 -6.02 -29.68 -21.59
C THR A 241 -4.78 -29.07 -22.23
N VAL A 242 -3.95 -29.91 -22.85
CA VAL A 242 -2.80 -29.45 -23.64
C VAL A 242 -3.23 -29.29 -25.10
N LYS A 243 -2.83 -28.19 -25.74
CA LYS A 243 -3.06 -27.93 -27.16
C LYS A 243 -1.76 -27.59 -27.86
N ASN A 244 -1.56 -28.06 -29.08
CA ASN A 244 -0.54 -27.48 -29.97
C ASN A 244 -1.13 -26.27 -30.69
N ILE A 245 -0.71 -25.07 -30.32
CA ILE A 245 -1.08 -23.80 -30.98
C ILE A 245 -0.05 -23.37 -32.03
N GLY A 246 1.06 -24.10 -32.15
CA GLY A 246 2.07 -23.90 -33.18
C GLY A 246 1.60 -24.31 -34.56
N SER A 247 2.42 -24.01 -35.56
CA SER A 247 2.11 -24.30 -36.97
C SER A 247 2.75 -25.60 -37.47
N ALA A 248 3.54 -26.29 -36.64
CA ALA A 248 4.10 -27.61 -36.95
C ALA A 248 3.68 -28.67 -35.91
N PRO A 249 3.59 -29.96 -36.29
CA PRO A 249 3.30 -31.03 -35.34
C PRO A 249 4.44 -31.19 -34.34
N SER A 250 4.12 -31.53 -33.08
CA SER A 250 5.15 -32.01 -32.15
C SER A 250 5.54 -33.46 -32.49
N THR A 251 6.81 -33.82 -32.28
CA THR A 251 7.31 -35.18 -32.51
C THR A 251 7.09 -36.09 -31.31
N SER A 252 7.21 -35.53 -30.11
CA SER A 252 6.93 -36.19 -28.83
C SER A 252 6.43 -35.16 -27.82
N LEU A 253 5.69 -35.63 -26.82
CA LEU A 253 5.20 -34.80 -25.73
C LEU A 253 5.55 -35.47 -24.39
N SER A 254 6.13 -34.70 -23.48
CA SER A 254 6.38 -35.11 -22.09
C SER A 254 5.53 -34.22 -21.18
N LEU A 255 4.66 -34.81 -20.37
CA LEU A 255 3.84 -34.07 -19.41
C LEU A 255 4.12 -34.57 -18.00
N ARG A 256 4.29 -33.66 -17.03
CA ARG A 256 4.41 -34.01 -15.61
C ARG A 256 3.51 -33.14 -14.75
N TRP A 257 3.06 -33.70 -13.65
CA TRP A 257 2.26 -33.01 -12.65
C TRP A 257 3.14 -32.69 -11.45
N GLY A 258 3.06 -31.46 -10.95
CA GLY A 258 3.64 -31.07 -9.67
C GLY A 258 2.55 -31.00 -8.62
N LEU A 259 2.74 -31.65 -7.48
CA LEU A 259 1.97 -31.40 -6.28
C LEU A 259 2.93 -30.85 -5.24
N ASP A 260 2.74 -29.60 -4.86
CA ASP A 260 3.74 -28.87 -4.10
C ASP A 260 5.07 -28.86 -4.89
N ASP A 261 6.19 -29.33 -4.32
CA ASP A 261 7.47 -29.47 -5.03
C ASP A 261 7.82 -30.89 -5.45
N GLU A 262 6.86 -31.80 -5.29
CA GLU A 262 7.00 -33.15 -5.77
C GLU A 262 6.45 -33.24 -7.19
N TRP A 263 7.35 -33.55 -8.13
CA TRP A 263 6.98 -33.79 -9.51
C TRP A 263 6.73 -35.28 -9.74
N SER A 264 5.62 -35.60 -10.40
CA SER A 264 5.33 -36.94 -10.88
C SER A 264 6.37 -37.37 -11.91
N SER A 265 6.50 -38.69 -12.09
CA SER A 265 7.17 -39.22 -13.29
C SER A 265 6.51 -38.65 -14.55
N PRO A 266 7.30 -38.28 -15.58
CA PRO A 266 6.74 -37.77 -16.82
C PRO A 266 5.88 -38.83 -17.54
N ILE A 267 4.72 -38.40 -18.03
CA ILE A 267 3.88 -39.11 -18.99
C ILE A 267 4.43 -38.81 -20.38
N ILE A 268 5.06 -39.81 -21.00
CA ILE A 268 5.66 -39.66 -22.34
C ILE A 268 4.66 -40.16 -23.39
N LEU A 269 4.24 -39.26 -24.27
CA LEU A 269 3.53 -39.60 -25.48
C LEU A 269 4.50 -39.59 -26.66
N ARG A 270 4.67 -40.75 -27.28
CA ARG A 270 5.50 -40.92 -28.48
C ARG A 270 4.86 -40.32 -29.73
N GLU A 271 3.54 -40.17 -29.72
CA GLU A 271 2.79 -39.44 -30.73
C GLU A 271 2.60 -38.01 -30.23
N GLY A 272 3.16 -37.03 -30.94
CA GLY A 272 2.89 -35.63 -30.65
C GLY A 272 1.52 -35.18 -31.17
N LEU A 273 1.23 -33.90 -30.96
CA LEU A 273 -0.02 -33.25 -31.33
C LEU A 273 0.16 -32.49 -32.65
N LYS A 274 -0.80 -32.63 -33.56
CA LYS A 274 -0.86 -31.81 -34.77
C LYS A 274 -1.22 -30.35 -34.44
N PRO A 275 -0.93 -29.39 -35.31
CA PRO A 275 -1.41 -28.01 -35.16
C PRO A 275 -2.92 -27.96 -34.90
N GLY A 276 -3.31 -27.30 -33.81
CA GLY A 276 -4.70 -27.16 -33.36
C GLY A 276 -5.24 -28.34 -32.54
N GLU A 277 -4.55 -29.48 -32.49
CA GLU A 277 -4.98 -30.66 -31.74
C GLU A 277 -4.85 -30.45 -30.23
N SER A 278 -5.81 -31.00 -29.48
CA SER A 278 -5.83 -30.95 -28.02
C SER A 278 -5.95 -32.35 -27.41
N LYS A 279 -5.31 -32.54 -26.26
CA LYS A 279 -5.39 -33.77 -25.48
C LYS A 279 -5.57 -33.47 -24.00
N LYS A 280 -6.46 -34.22 -23.37
CA LYS A 280 -6.73 -34.12 -21.93
C LYS A 280 -5.87 -35.11 -21.14
N PHE A 281 -5.39 -34.67 -19.98
CA PHE A 281 -4.63 -35.46 -19.04
C PHE A 281 -5.29 -35.36 -17.66
N GLU A 282 -5.31 -36.47 -16.93
CA GLU A 282 -5.85 -36.52 -15.58
C GLU A 282 -4.76 -36.90 -14.58
N PHE A 283 -4.85 -36.34 -13.39
CA PHE A 283 -3.99 -36.63 -12.25
C PHE A 283 -4.84 -36.83 -11.01
N SER A 284 -4.68 -37.99 -10.38
CA SER A 284 -5.33 -38.31 -9.11
C SER A 284 -4.49 -37.75 -7.96
N LEU A 285 -5.08 -36.87 -7.16
CA LEU A 285 -4.45 -36.31 -5.97
C LEU A 285 -4.41 -37.36 -4.85
N PRO A 286 -3.34 -37.43 -4.04
CA PRO A 286 -3.28 -38.31 -2.89
C PRO A 286 -4.44 -38.06 -1.91
N PRO A 287 -5.03 -39.10 -1.27
CA PRO A 287 -6.09 -38.91 -0.28
C PRO A 287 -5.67 -38.03 0.92
N THR A 288 -4.37 -38.05 1.27
CA THR A 288 -3.78 -37.23 2.34
C THR A 288 -3.91 -35.73 2.10
N THR A 289 -4.15 -35.32 0.85
CA THR A 289 -4.40 -33.93 0.47
C THR A 289 -5.69 -33.37 1.10
N ARG A 290 -6.66 -34.20 1.51
CA ARG A 290 -7.91 -33.75 2.19
C ARG A 290 -7.77 -33.41 3.66
N VAL A 291 -6.85 -34.06 4.37
CA VAL A 291 -6.99 -34.25 5.82
C VAL A 291 -6.34 -33.10 6.62
N SER A 292 -5.50 -32.25 6.02
CA SER A 292 -4.60 -31.44 6.83
C SER A 292 -4.38 -29.96 6.51
N THR A 293 -4.99 -29.32 5.50
CA THR A 293 -4.52 -27.97 5.15
C THR A 293 -5.59 -26.91 4.95
N GLN A 294 -5.67 -26.03 5.94
CA GLN A 294 -5.99 -24.62 5.73
C GLN A 294 -5.03 -23.96 4.72
N GLU A 295 -3.83 -24.54 4.54
CA GLU A 295 -2.83 -24.09 3.58
C GLU A 295 -3.18 -24.51 2.12
N PRO A 296 -3.15 -23.58 1.17
CA PRO A 296 -3.31 -23.85 -0.24
C PRO A 296 -2.09 -24.61 -0.78
N ILE A 297 -2.34 -25.66 -1.56
CA ILE A 297 -1.32 -26.56 -2.10
C ILE A 297 -1.20 -26.27 -3.60
N PRO A 298 -0.03 -25.84 -4.10
CA PRO A 298 0.12 -25.62 -5.52
C PRO A 298 0.04 -26.95 -6.28
N ILE A 299 -0.79 -26.97 -7.31
CA ILE A 299 -0.81 -28.02 -8.34
C ILE A 299 -0.27 -27.39 -9.60
N ARG A 300 0.73 -28.01 -10.20
CA ARG A 300 1.37 -27.58 -11.43
C ARG A 300 1.20 -28.65 -12.49
N VAL A 301 1.12 -28.25 -13.73
CA VAL A 301 1.26 -29.14 -14.87
C VAL A 301 2.22 -28.50 -15.86
N GLU A 302 3.23 -29.25 -16.24
CA GLU A 302 4.26 -28.82 -17.19
C GLU A 302 4.23 -29.78 -18.37
N VAL A 303 4.28 -29.21 -19.57
CA VAL A 303 4.44 -29.93 -20.82
C VAL A 303 5.71 -29.49 -21.53
N GLU A 304 6.41 -30.42 -22.17
CA GLU A 304 7.56 -30.12 -23.00
C GLU A 304 7.48 -30.91 -24.32
N SER A 305 7.91 -30.28 -25.42
CA SER A 305 8.17 -30.94 -26.69
C SER A 305 9.60 -30.71 -27.20
N GLN A 306 10.08 -31.58 -28.09
CA GLN A 306 11.34 -31.34 -28.80
C GLN A 306 11.15 -30.29 -29.89
N GLY A 307 12.05 -29.31 -29.94
CA GLY A 307 12.08 -28.30 -31.01
C GLY A 307 11.11 -27.14 -30.82
N GLU A 308 10.54 -26.99 -29.63
CA GLU A 308 9.68 -25.88 -29.24
C GLU A 308 10.50 -24.65 -28.83
N SER A 309 10.14 -23.48 -29.34
CA SER A 309 10.81 -22.20 -28.99
C SER A 309 10.08 -21.38 -27.94
N GLU A 310 8.74 -21.46 -27.90
CA GLU A 310 7.93 -20.68 -26.96
C GLU A 310 7.66 -21.55 -25.74
N LEU A 311 8.51 -21.42 -24.71
CA LEU A 311 8.34 -22.19 -23.49
C LEU A 311 7.37 -21.51 -22.51
N GLN A 312 6.98 -20.25 -22.69
CA GLN A 312 6.28 -19.48 -21.64
C GLN A 312 4.90 -20.00 -21.25
N ASN A 313 4.26 -20.76 -22.13
CA ASN A 313 2.88 -21.24 -22.04
C ASN A 313 2.79 -22.75 -21.79
N ASN A 314 3.93 -23.39 -21.53
CA ASN A 314 4.08 -24.82 -21.26
C ASN A 314 3.72 -25.23 -19.83
N GLU A 315 3.38 -24.28 -18.97
CA GLU A 315 2.97 -24.55 -17.60
C GLU A 315 1.63 -23.90 -17.30
N ALA A 316 0.84 -24.60 -16.50
CA ALA A 316 -0.23 -23.96 -15.76
C ALA A 316 -0.17 -24.43 -14.30
N SER A 317 -0.35 -23.46 -13.41
CA SER A 317 -0.47 -23.68 -11.98
C SER A 317 -1.88 -23.34 -11.52
N GLY A 318 -2.31 -24.07 -10.50
CA GLY A 318 -3.52 -23.84 -9.73
C GLY A 318 -3.28 -24.23 -8.29
N TYR A 319 -4.30 -24.13 -7.47
CA TYR A 319 -4.18 -24.46 -6.06
C TYR A 319 -5.32 -25.35 -5.62
N PHE A 320 -4.99 -26.27 -4.74
CA PHE A 320 -5.92 -27.16 -4.05
C PHE A 320 -5.99 -26.75 -2.58
N GLY A 321 -7.20 -26.73 -2.01
CA GLY A 321 -7.42 -26.29 -0.64
C GLY A 321 -7.62 -24.77 -0.52
N GLY A 322 -7.67 -24.28 0.71
CA GLY A 322 -8.06 -22.91 1.06
C GLY A 322 -8.95 -22.90 2.30
N ILE A 323 -9.31 -21.71 2.78
CA ILE A 323 -10.23 -21.55 3.91
C ILE A 323 -11.60 -22.05 3.46
N LEU A 324 -12.00 -23.20 3.99
CA LEU A 324 -13.32 -23.75 3.75
C LEU A 324 -14.34 -22.94 4.55
N VAL A 325 -15.26 -22.28 3.84
CA VAL A 325 -16.41 -21.61 4.46
C VAL A 325 -17.63 -22.51 4.26
N PRO A 326 -18.01 -23.30 5.28
CA PRO A 326 -19.14 -24.18 5.16
C PRO A 326 -20.44 -23.37 5.22
N VAL A 327 -21.30 -23.55 4.22
CA VAL A 327 -22.59 -22.85 4.09
C VAL A 327 -23.69 -23.90 3.94
N LYS A 328 -24.76 -23.76 4.72
CA LYS A 328 -25.90 -24.71 4.67
C LYS A 328 -26.42 -24.92 3.25
N GLU A 329 -26.69 -23.82 2.55
CA GLU A 329 -27.18 -23.78 1.17
C GLU A 329 -26.51 -22.61 0.43
N PRO A 330 -25.36 -22.82 -0.23
CA PRO A 330 -24.67 -21.73 -0.91
C PRO A 330 -25.44 -21.29 -2.15
N SER A 331 -25.75 -20.00 -2.25
CA SER A 331 -26.34 -19.40 -3.44
C SER A 331 -25.25 -19.02 -4.46
N ALA A 332 -25.63 -18.79 -5.72
CA ALA A 332 -24.72 -18.27 -6.74
C ALA A 332 -24.09 -16.90 -6.38
N GLU A 333 -24.71 -16.15 -5.48
CA GLU A 333 -24.17 -14.90 -4.95
C GLU A 333 -23.01 -15.14 -3.99
N VAL A 334 -23.10 -16.16 -3.12
CA VAL A 334 -22.03 -16.54 -2.20
C VAL A 334 -20.80 -17.05 -2.96
N TYR A 335 -20.99 -17.81 -4.04
CA TYR A 335 -19.88 -18.24 -4.90
C TYR A 335 -19.20 -17.05 -5.61
N ARG A 336 -19.99 -16.14 -6.22
CA ARG A 336 -19.46 -14.92 -6.85
C ARG A 336 -18.77 -13.99 -5.85
N TRP A 337 -19.22 -13.96 -4.61
CA TRP A 337 -18.54 -13.24 -3.53
C TRP A 337 -17.18 -13.85 -3.23
N ALA A 338 -17.09 -15.17 -3.01
CA ALA A 338 -15.83 -15.83 -2.70
C ALA A 338 -14.81 -15.59 -3.84
N GLU A 339 -15.26 -15.72 -5.08
CA GLU A 339 -14.48 -15.38 -6.28
C GLU A 339 -14.01 -13.92 -6.25
N SER A 340 -14.92 -12.95 -6.07
CA SER A 340 -14.56 -11.52 -6.01
C SER A 340 -13.65 -11.17 -4.82
N PHE A 341 -13.81 -11.83 -3.68
CA PHE A 341 -13.01 -11.59 -2.48
C PHE A 341 -11.59 -12.10 -2.68
N ASN A 342 -11.46 -13.30 -3.23
CA ASN A 342 -10.16 -13.86 -3.57
C ASN A 342 -9.45 -13.04 -4.64
N ASP A 343 -10.15 -12.65 -5.71
CA ASP A 343 -9.59 -11.94 -6.86
C ASP A 343 -9.27 -10.46 -6.60
N ARG A 344 -9.99 -9.80 -5.69
CA ARG A 344 -9.85 -8.34 -5.48
C ARG A 344 -9.30 -7.98 -4.12
N ALA A 345 -9.87 -8.53 -3.05
CA ALA A 345 -9.53 -8.16 -1.69
C ALA A 345 -8.23 -8.84 -1.25
N LEU A 346 -8.13 -10.15 -1.46
CA LEU A 346 -6.97 -10.92 -1.02
C LEU A 346 -5.80 -10.82 -2.00
N ALA A 347 -6.02 -10.89 -3.32
CA ALA A 347 -4.96 -10.80 -4.33
C ALA A 347 -4.10 -9.53 -4.23
N ARG A 348 -4.64 -8.45 -3.62
CA ARG A 348 -3.95 -7.17 -3.42
C ARG A 348 -3.62 -6.86 -1.96
N SER A 349 -4.00 -7.75 -1.04
CA SER A 349 -3.75 -7.54 0.38
C SER A 349 -2.32 -7.91 0.71
N ARG A 350 -1.52 -6.92 1.13
CA ARG A 350 -0.22 -7.15 1.78
C ARG A 350 -0.30 -7.97 3.08
N PHE A 351 -1.51 -8.17 3.62
CA PHE A 351 -1.76 -9.00 4.80
C PHE A 351 -2.19 -10.43 4.41
N SER A 352 -2.23 -10.74 3.11
CA SER A 352 -2.46 -12.10 2.67
C SER A 352 -1.20 -12.95 2.85
N VAL A 353 -1.34 -14.04 3.59
CA VAL A 353 -0.31 -15.08 3.75
C VAL A 353 -0.29 -16.11 2.60
N ALA A 354 -1.18 -15.96 1.62
CA ALA A 354 -1.33 -16.91 0.52
C ALA A 354 -0.36 -16.58 -0.64
N PRO A 355 0.40 -17.56 -1.16
CA PRO A 355 1.22 -17.45 -2.37
C PRO A 355 0.53 -16.77 -3.57
N GLU A 356 1.35 -16.20 -4.46
CA GLU A 356 0.91 -15.63 -5.74
C GLU A 356 0.16 -16.68 -6.59
N GLY A 357 -0.92 -16.30 -7.28
CA GLY A 357 -1.69 -17.21 -8.16
C GLY A 357 -2.86 -17.98 -7.52
N ILE A 358 -3.03 -17.92 -6.21
CA ILE A 358 -4.18 -18.55 -5.53
C ILE A 358 -5.46 -17.75 -5.78
N ARG A 359 -6.28 -18.20 -6.74
CA ARG A 359 -7.62 -17.65 -7.03
C ARG A 359 -8.72 -18.16 -6.09
N PRO A 360 -8.68 -19.37 -5.52
CA PRO A 360 -9.59 -19.76 -4.44
C PRO A 360 -8.85 -19.75 -3.09
N ARG A 361 -8.96 -18.65 -2.33
CA ARG A 361 -8.44 -18.57 -0.94
C ARG A 361 -9.54 -18.87 0.08
N ILE A 362 -10.76 -18.48 -0.27
CA ILE A 362 -12.00 -18.93 0.35
C ILE A 362 -12.70 -19.88 -0.62
N THR A 363 -13.01 -21.08 -0.14
CA THR A 363 -13.79 -22.08 -0.87
C THR A 363 -15.10 -22.35 -0.13
N VAL A 364 -16.22 -22.11 -0.83
CA VAL A 364 -17.55 -22.30 -0.27
C VAL A 364 -17.94 -23.77 -0.39
N VAL A 365 -18.13 -24.44 0.74
CA VAL A 365 -18.53 -25.86 0.78
C VAL A 365 -19.94 -26.00 1.33
N ARG A 366 -20.72 -26.95 0.79
CA ARG A 366 -22.06 -27.26 1.31
C ARG A 366 -21.93 -28.08 2.58
N GLY A 367 -22.64 -27.68 3.66
CA GLY A 367 -22.74 -28.49 4.89
C GLY A 367 -22.44 -27.79 6.22
N GLY A 368 -22.54 -26.45 6.29
CA GLY A 368 -22.35 -25.68 7.53
C GLY A 368 -23.64 -25.05 8.07
N GLU A 369 -23.49 -24.16 9.05
CA GLU A 369 -24.58 -23.28 9.49
C GLU A 369 -24.92 -22.23 8.42
N ALA A 370 -26.02 -21.49 8.61
CA ALA A 370 -26.31 -20.36 7.75
C ALA A 370 -25.26 -19.27 7.97
N LEU A 371 -24.74 -18.67 6.89
CA LEU A 371 -23.89 -17.48 6.95
C LEU A 371 -24.54 -16.45 7.90
N PRO A 372 -23.88 -16.04 9.01
CA PRO A 372 -24.45 -15.10 9.96
C PRO A 372 -24.93 -13.82 9.26
N THR A 373 -26.05 -13.25 9.70
CA THR A 373 -26.59 -12.01 9.12
C THR A 373 -25.56 -10.87 9.20
N SER A 374 -24.76 -10.81 10.26
CA SER A 374 -23.65 -9.88 10.44
C SER A 374 -22.57 -10.00 9.37
N MET A 375 -22.28 -11.23 8.91
CA MET A 375 -21.41 -11.46 7.76
C MET A 375 -22.04 -10.86 6.51
N LYS A 376 -23.31 -11.16 6.20
CA LYS A 376 -23.99 -10.61 5.00
C LYS A 376 -23.99 -9.07 4.99
N GLU A 377 -24.24 -8.44 6.13
CA GLU A 377 -24.23 -6.98 6.29
C GLU A 377 -22.81 -6.39 6.11
N PHE A 378 -21.82 -6.88 6.86
CA PHE A 378 -20.41 -6.50 6.67
C PHE A 378 -19.94 -6.71 5.22
N TYR A 379 -20.38 -7.78 4.56
CA TYR A 379 -20.03 -8.10 3.18
C TYR A 379 -20.72 -7.20 2.15
N SER A 380 -22.00 -6.86 2.34
CA SER A 380 -22.70 -5.88 1.51
C SER A 380 -22.00 -4.51 1.53
N VAL A 381 -21.40 -4.17 2.67
CA VAL A 381 -20.71 -2.91 2.94
C VAL A 381 -19.25 -2.94 2.44
N ALA A 382 -18.54 -4.07 2.57
CA ALA A 382 -17.21 -4.27 1.98
C ALA A 382 -17.24 -4.35 0.44
N LEU A 383 -18.29 -4.91 -0.15
CA LEU A 383 -18.48 -4.93 -1.61
C LEU A 383 -18.92 -3.57 -2.17
N SER A 384 -19.69 -2.78 -1.41
CA SER A 384 -20.09 -1.43 -1.84
C SER A 384 -18.92 -0.44 -1.82
N SER A 385 -17.95 -0.59 -0.91
CA SER A 385 -16.72 0.22 -0.88
C SER A 385 -15.71 -0.12 -1.99
N LEU A 386 -15.74 -1.34 -2.53
CA LEU A 386 -14.96 -1.74 -3.72
C LEU A 386 -15.57 -1.25 -5.05
N ARG A 387 -16.78 -0.66 -5.02
CA ARG A 387 -17.44 -0.03 -6.17
C ARG A 387 -17.46 1.49 -5.97
N LEU A 388 -16.63 2.23 -6.68
CA LEU A 388 -16.66 3.71 -6.72
C LEU A 388 -17.52 4.25 -7.87
N PRO A 389 -17.92 5.54 -7.87
CA PRO A 389 -18.36 6.41 -6.78
C PRO A 389 -19.83 6.85 -6.97
N ALA A 390 -20.40 7.48 -5.94
CA ALA A 390 -21.62 8.30 -5.94
C ALA A 390 -22.84 7.73 -5.20
N LEU A 391 -23.41 8.64 -4.39
CA LEU A 391 -24.77 8.69 -3.84
C LEU A 391 -25.02 7.91 -2.53
N GLY A 392 -24.74 8.64 -1.45
CA GLY A 392 -25.61 8.83 -0.27
C GLY A 392 -26.61 7.74 0.08
N SER A 393 -26.33 7.00 1.16
CA SER A 393 -26.98 7.20 2.46
C SER A 393 -26.61 6.05 3.40
N GLY A 394 -25.95 6.34 4.51
CA GLY A 394 -26.24 5.67 5.78
C GLY A 394 -25.53 4.37 6.18
N SER A 395 -24.55 3.84 5.46
CA SER A 395 -23.74 2.70 5.95
C SER A 395 -22.28 2.80 5.54
N GLY A 396 -21.54 3.70 6.20
CA GLY A 396 -20.13 3.95 5.92
C GLY A 396 -19.20 3.01 6.67
N LEU A 397 -18.27 2.37 5.93
CA LEU A 397 -17.03 1.82 6.52
C LEU A 397 -16.23 2.94 7.18
N LEU A 398 -15.47 2.54 8.20
CA LEU A 398 -14.61 3.42 8.98
C LEU A 398 -13.47 3.89 8.07
N GLY A 399 -13.54 5.14 7.60
CA GLY A 399 -12.53 5.72 6.72
C GLY A 399 -11.16 5.68 7.39
N GLY A 400 -10.18 5.02 6.78
CA GLY A 400 -8.87 4.75 7.39
C GLY A 400 -7.74 4.98 6.41
N ASP A 401 -6.56 5.33 6.91
CA ASP A 401 -5.38 5.51 6.06
C ASP A 401 -4.80 4.12 5.70
N PRO A 402 -4.83 3.73 4.42
CA PRO A 402 -4.38 2.41 3.99
C PRO A 402 -2.85 2.32 3.87
N ARG A 403 -2.12 3.42 4.04
CA ARG A 403 -0.65 3.42 4.05
C ARG A 403 -0.13 2.55 5.21
N PHE A 404 0.90 1.76 4.94
CA PHE A 404 1.64 1.03 5.97
C PHE A 404 2.93 1.77 6.23
N ASP A 405 3.00 2.35 7.42
CA ASP A 405 4.13 3.15 7.84
C ASP A 405 4.98 2.39 8.85
N GLY A 406 5.17 1.07 8.67
CA GLY A 406 6.14 0.28 9.44
C GLY A 406 7.57 0.85 9.40
N LEU A 407 7.81 1.85 8.54
CA LEU A 407 9.02 2.65 8.37
C LEU A 407 9.12 3.87 9.30
N VAL A 408 8.01 4.30 9.90
CA VAL A 408 8.01 5.38 10.89
C VAL A 408 8.35 4.74 12.23
N PRO A 409 9.40 5.22 12.96
CA PRO A 409 9.75 4.67 14.26
C PRO A 409 8.50 4.53 15.13
N ALA A 410 8.36 3.44 15.88
CA ALA A 410 7.14 3.16 16.64
C ALA A 410 6.69 4.33 17.54
N PHE A 411 7.60 5.23 17.93
CA PHE A 411 7.29 6.42 18.74
C PHE A 411 6.85 7.66 17.94
N ALA A 412 7.03 7.70 16.62
CA ALA A 412 6.68 8.86 15.81
C ALA A 412 5.19 8.80 15.38
N PRO A 413 4.39 9.85 15.64
CA PRO A 413 3.05 9.97 15.08
C PRO A 413 3.14 10.05 13.55
N VAL A 414 2.27 9.29 12.87
CA VAL A 414 2.11 9.46 11.42
C VAL A 414 1.05 10.53 11.25
N SER A 415 1.39 11.55 10.45
CA SER A 415 0.45 12.55 9.98
C SER A 415 -0.65 11.85 9.20
N LEU A 416 -1.84 11.73 9.79
CA LEU A 416 -3.06 11.53 9.03
C LEU A 416 -3.25 12.85 8.28
N ASP A 417 -2.96 12.85 6.98
CA ASP A 417 -3.07 14.05 6.12
C ASP A 417 -4.54 14.46 5.88
N ASN A 418 -5.47 14.01 6.73
CA ASN A 418 -6.88 14.35 6.65
C ASN A 418 -7.12 15.65 7.43
N TYR A 419 -7.25 16.74 6.67
CA TYR A 419 -7.60 18.08 7.15
C TYR A 419 -9.11 18.25 7.40
N GLY A 420 -9.85 17.15 7.39
CA GLY A 420 -11.29 17.13 7.50
C GLY A 420 -11.75 17.16 8.94
N ASN A 421 -11.96 18.34 9.52
CA ASN A 421 -12.44 18.50 10.91
C ASN A 421 -13.90 18.06 11.15
N GLY A 422 -14.44 17.17 10.32
CA GLY A 422 -15.81 16.68 10.43
C GLY A 422 -15.96 15.20 10.05
N PRO A 423 -16.97 14.52 10.63
CA PRO A 423 -17.22 13.10 10.40
C PRO A 423 -17.42 12.78 8.91
N ASP A 424 -18.05 13.68 8.15
CA ASP A 424 -18.32 13.48 6.72
C ASP A 424 -17.08 13.57 5.82
N SER A 425 -16.00 14.23 6.27
CA SER A 425 -14.75 14.32 5.52
C SER A 425 -13.82 13.16 5.82
N ASP A 426 -13.76 12.70 7.07
CA ASP A 426 -12.91 11.59 7.49
C ASP A 426 -13.48 10.22 7.08
N LEU A 427 -14.81 10.07 7.05
CA LEU A 427 -15.47 8.88 6.50
C LEU A 427 -15.26 8.71 4.99
N LYS A 428 -14.78 9.74 4.28
CA LYS A 428 -14.56 9.75 2.83
C LYS A 428 -13.09 9.66 2.43
N ALA A 429 -12.21 9.25 3.34
CA ALA A 429 -10.80 8.99 3.03
C ALA A 429 -10.68 8.23 1.71
N SER A 430 -9.78 8.71 0.84
CA SER A 430 -9.64 8.26 -0.55
C SER A 430 -9.60 6.74 -0.65
N THR A 431 -10.49 6.19 -1.45
CA THR A 431 -10.52 4.78 -1.82
C THR A 431 -9.26 4.41 -2.60
N THR A 432 -8.22 3.99 -1.90
CA THR A 432 -7.03 3.41 -2.52
C THR A 432 -7.29 2.01 -3.09
N GLY A 433 -8.48 1.45 -2.83
CA GLY A 433 -8.79 0.06 -3.11
C GLY A 433 -8.06 -0.93 -2.19
N LEU A 434 -7.36 -0.44 -1.15
CA LEU A 434 -6.68 -1.23 -0.14
C LEU A 434 -7.47 -1.19 1.17
N LEU A 435 -7.41 -2.29 1.93
CA LEU A 435 -7.95 -2.35 3.29
C LEU A 435 -7.10 -1.48 4.22
N SER A 436 -7.76 -0.71 5.09
CA SER A 436 -7.07 -0.04 6.20
C SER A 436 -6.51 -1.10 7.18
N GLY A 437 -5.57 -0.70 8.04
CA GLY A 437 -5.03 -1.60 9.06
C GLY A 437 -6.11 -2.20 9.96
N LEU A 438 -7.13 -1.39 10.32
CA LEU A 438 -8.28 -1.86 11.07
C LEU A 438 -9.13 -2.87 10.28
N HIS A 439 -9.43 -2.59 9.01
CA HIS A 439 -10.21 -3.53 8.20
C HIS A 439 -9.49 -4.86 8.01
N ALA A 440 -8.17 -4.83 7.83
CA ALA A 440 -7.37 -6.04 7.74
C ALA A 440 -7.37 -6.82 9.06
N ASP A 441 -7.28 -6.15 10.21
CA ASP A 441 -7.34 -6.83 11.52
C ASP A 441 -8.73 -7.41 11.81
N ILE A 442 -9.82 -6.65 11.56
CA ILE A 442 -11.19 -7.17 11.67
C ILE A 442 -11.36 -8.41 10.77
N LEU A 443 -10.86 -8.38 9.54
CA LEU A 443 -10.91 -9.53 8.64
C LEU A 443 -10.07 -10.71 9.15
N ASN A 444 -8.87 -10.47 9.67
CA ASN A 444 -7.97 -11.52 10.16
C ASN A 444 -8.44 -12.12 11.49
N ARG A 445 -9.08 -11.33 12.36
CA ARG A 445 -9.55 -11.73 13.69
C ARG A 445 -10.96 -12.32 13.64
N ASP A 446 -11.88 -11.63 12.99
CA ASP A 446 -13.32 -11.87 13.13
C ASP A 446 -13.90 -12.74 12.00
N ALA A 447 -13.13 -13.08 10.96
CA ALA A 447 -13.53 -14.08 9.96
C ALA A 447 -13.99 -15.42 10.57
N PHE A 448 -13.69 -15.65 11.85
CA PHE A 448 -14.02 -16.86 12.58
C PHE A 448 -15.07 -16.69 13.71
N ASN A 449 -15.45 -15.47 14.15
CA ASN A 449 -16.43 -15.29 15.25
C ASN A 449 -17.04 -13.85 15.36
N PHE A 450 -17.83 -13.44 14.37
CA PHE A 450 -18.46 -12.10 14.32
C PHE A 450 -19.48 -11.77 15.43
N SER A 451 -19.94 -12.74 16.23
CA SER A 451 -20.78 -12.46 17.41
C SER A 451 -20.04 -11.70 18.52
N GLU A 452 -18.71 -11.58 18.43
CA GLU A 452 -17.84 -10.93 19.41
C GLU A 452 -17.25 -9.58 18.95
N MET A 453 -17.90 -8.86 18.02
CA MET A 453 -17.59 -7.42 17.80
C MET A 453 -17.71 -6.57 19.09
N THR A 454 -18.34 -7.12 20.14
CA THR A 454 -18.37 -6.57 21.51
C THR A 454 -16.98 -6.48 22.17
N SER A 455 -15.95 -7.10 21.61
CA SER A 455 -14.57 -7.04 22.10
C SER A 455 -13.83 -5.72 21.80
N PHE A 456 -14.42 -4.79 21.05
CA PHE A 456 -13.82 -3.47 20.79
C PHE A 456 -13.42 -2.73 22.09
N GLU A 457 -14.23 -2.85 23.14
CA GLU A 457 -13.93 -2.32 24.48
C GLU A 457 -12.71 -3.00 25.12
N ALA A 458 -12.58 -4.32 24.93
CA ALA A 458 -11.52 -5.12 25.53
C ALA A 458 -10.16 -4.81 24.89
N GLU A 459 -10.14 -4.41 23.62
CA GLU A 459 -8.91 -4.10 22.89
C GLU A 459 -8.50 -2.64 22.97
N MET A 460 -9.45 -1.71 23.11
CA MET A 460 -9.13 -0.29 23.23
C MET A 460 -8.05 -0.06 24.31
N PRO A 461 -7.04 0.77 24.02
CA PRO A 461 -5.94 1.04 24.93
C PRO A 461 -6.45 1.89 26.09
N GLN A 462 -5.97 1.61 27.30
CA GLN A 462 -6.38 2.37 28.48
C GLN A 462 -5.81 3.79 28.48
N VAL A 463 -4.63 3.95 27.88
CA VAL A 463 -3.87 5.19 27.81
C VAL A 463 -3.68 5.56 26.34
N ILE A 464 -4.17 6.73 25.96
CA ILE A 464 -4.01 7.28 24.62
C ILE A 464 -3.29 8.62 24.74
N LEU A 465 -2.19 8.76 24.01
CA LEU A 465 -1.49 10.04 23.91
C LEU A 465 -2.04 10.81 22.70
N ILE A 466 -2.65 11.95 22.93
CA ILE A 466 -3.04 12.85 21.86
C ILE A 466 -1.97 13.93 21.66
N LYS A 467 -1.67 14.28 20.41
CA LYS A 467 -0.90 15.48 20.06
C LYS A 467 -1.82 16.45 19.35
N ALA A 468 -2.09 17.59 19.98
CA ALA A 468 -2.81 18.69 19.39
C ALA A 468 -1.84 19.55 18.58
N LEU A 469 -2.08 19.60 17.27
CA LEU A 469 -1.26 20.30 16.31
C LEU A 469 -2.06 21.40 15.62
N THR A 470 -1.38 22.40 15.09
CA THR A 470 -1.93 23.31 14.08
C THR A 470 -2.23 22.54 12.80
N ILE A 471 -2.95 23.19 11.90
CA ILE A 471 -3.29 22.61 10.61
C ILE A 471 -2.04 22.18 9.80
N ASP A 472 -0.94 22.92 9.89
CA ASP A 472 0.36 22.63 9.27
C ASP A 472 1.30 21.76 10.13
N GLY A 473 0.79 21.17 11.22
CA GLY A 473 1.50 20.14 11.99
C GLY A 473 2.45 20.64 13.08
N LYS A 474 2.39 21.92 13.49
CA LYS A 474 3.15 22.42 14.65
C LYS A 474 2.41 22.17 15.95
N ALA A 475 3.13 21.92 17.03
CA ALA A 475 2.53 21.69 18.35
C ALA A 475 1.76 22.93 18.86
N LEU A 476 0.64 22.68 19.55
CA LEU A 476 -0.10 23.69 20.31
C LEU A 476 0.29 23.64 21.80
N PRO A 477 1.33 24.37 22.24
CA PRO A 477 1.78 24.34 23.63
C PRO A 477 0.72 24.90 24.58
N THR A 478 0.62 24.28 25.77
CA THR A 478 -0.02 24.84 26.98
C THR A 478 -1.46 25.32 26.82
N GLN A 479 -2.20 24.80 25.84
CA GLN A 479 -3.62 25.12 25.67
C GLN A 479 -4.51 24.19 26.50
N GLU A 480 -5.68 24.72 26.90
CA GLU A 480 -6.78 23.90 27.40
C GLU A 480 -7.46 23.20 26.21
N LEU A 481 -7.45 21.88 26.23
CA LEU A 481 -8.19 21.02 25.31
C LEU A 481 -9.48 20.56 26.00
N VAL A 482 -10.62 20.79 25.36
CA VAL A 482 -11.93 20.35 25.88
C VAL A 482 -12.43 19.17 25.08
N LEU A 483 -12.62 18.05 25.76
CA LEU A 483 -13.05 16.76 25.20
C LEU A 483 -14.56 16.58 25.36
N PHE A 484 -15.27 16.33 24.26
CA PHE A 484 -16.69 16.07 24.23
C PHE A 484 -16.98 14.63 23.81
N ASP A 485 -18.07 14.10 24.35
CA ASP A 485 -18.48 12.73 24.14
C ASP A 485 -19.39 12.57 22.92
N ASP A 486 -19.83 13.71 22.35
CA ASP A 486 -20.70 13.81 21.19
C ASP A 486 -20.01 14.58 20.04
N MET A 487 -20.39 14.27 18.81
CA MET A 487 -19.85 14.96 17.62
C MET A 487 -20.21 16.44 17.55
N ALA A 488 -21.34 16.83 18.14
CA ALA A 488 -21.81 18.21 18.12
C ALA A 488 -21.13 19.08 19.18
N ALA A 489 -20.30 18.49 20.06
CA ALA A 489 -19.67 19.17 21.19
C ALA A 489 -20.69 19.93 22.07
N THR A 490 -21.86 19.31 22.30
CA THR A 490 -22.98 19.92 23.03
C THR A 490 -23.03 19.51 24.51
N THR A 491 -22.31 18.47 24.91
CA THR A 491 -22.26 18.03 26.31
C THR A 491 -21.29 18.87 27.15
N GLU A 492 -21.34 18.73 28.48
CA GLU A 492 -20.29 19.26 29.33
C GLU A 492 -18.96 18.59 28.99
N GLY A 493 -17.98 19.37 28.55
CA GLY A 493 -16.71 18.88 28.07
C GLY A 493 -15.69 18.68 29.20
N ARG A 494 -14.86 17.63 29.10
CA ARG A 494 -13.77 17.35 30.04
C ARG A 494 -12.54 18.14 29.63
N LYS A 495 -12.01 18.96 30.54
CA LYS A 495 -10.84 19.82 30.30
C LYS A 495 -9.54 19.06 30.55
N ILE A 496 -8.58 19.22 29.65
CA ILE A 496 -7.25 18.61 29.70
C ILE A 496 -6.23 19.69 29.34
N MET A 497 -5.15 19.80 30.11
CA MET A 497 -4.07 20.72 29.77
C MET A 497 -3.05 20.03 28.86
N LEU A 498 -2.72 20.68 27.75
CA LEU A 498 -1.63 20.25 26.88
C LEU A 498 -0.26 20.59 27.49
N SER A 499 0.73 19.73 27.25
CA SER A 499 2.14 20.02 27.53
C SER A 499 2.72 21.08 26.59
N ASP A 500 3.98 21.45 26.81
CA ASP A 500 4.75 22.31 25.90
C ASP A 500 4.92 21.70 24.50
N SER A 501 4.83 20.37 24.37
CA SER A 501 4.88 19.67 23.08
C SER A 501 3.50 19.51 22.44
N GLY A 502 2.45 20.13 23.00
CA GLY A 502 1.07 19.98 22.55
C GLY A 502 0.49 18.61 22.82
N ALA A 503 1.09 17.83 23.72
CA ALA A 503 0.67 16.47 24.01
C ALA A 503 -0.17 16.38 25.30
N ALA A 504 -1.13 15.47 25.34
CA ALA A 504 -1.88 15.15 26.54
C ALA A 504 -2.32 13.68 26.57
N ILE A 505 -2.59 13.15 27.77
CA ILE A 505 -3.20 11.83 27.92
C ILE A 505 -4.71 12.00 27.97
N LEU A 506 -5.44 11.27 27.12
CA LEU A 506 -6.89 11.28 27.14
C LEU A 506 -7.42 10.58 28.41
N PRO A 507 -8.35 11.19 29.16
CA PRO A 507 -8.90 10.60 30.37
C PRO A 507 -9.83 9.43 30.03
N SER A 508 -9.58 8.28 30.66
CA SER A 508 -10.44 7.11 30.55
C SER A 508 -11.83 7.37 31.13
N ARG A 509 -12.87 6.76 30.55
CA ARG A 509 -14.23 6.76 31.11
C ARG A 509 -14.40 5.58 32.09
N PRO A 510 -14.99 5.80 33.28
CA PRO A 510 -15.40 4.71 34.16
C PRO A 510 -16.64 3.98 33.58
N GLY A 511 -16.92 2.76 34.03
CA GLY A 511 -18.15 2.04 33.70
C GLY A 511 -18.07 1.06 32.52
N VAL A 512 -16.88 0.83 31.97
CA VAL A 512 -16.57 -0.29 31.06
C VAL A 512 -15.59 -1.25 31.71
N GLN A 513 -15.60 -2.52 31.29
CA GLN A 513 -14.74 -3.57 31.87
C GLN A 513 -13.25 -3.20 31.78
N LYS A 514 -12.86 -2.49 30.71
CA LYS A 514 -11.52 -1.91 30.52
C LYS A 514 -11.66 -0.40 30.26
N PRO A 515 -11.41 0.47 31.27
CA PRO A 515 -11.54 1.92 31.14
C PRO A 515 -10.76 2.46 29.95
N ASN A 516 -11.44 3.19 29.06
CA ASN A 516 -10.84 3.81 27.88
C ASN A 516 -11.51 5.16 27.57
N PRO A 517 -10.91 6.07 26.80
CA PRO A 517 -11.46 7.41 26.57
C PRO A 517 -12.81 7.48 25.85
N PHE A 518 -13.19 6.43 25.11
CA PHE A 518 -14.43 6.31 24.33
C PHE A 518 -15.55 5.63 25.12
N GLY A 519 -15.26 4.96 26.24
CA GLY A 519 -16.24 4.22 27.02
C GLY A 519 -16.86 3.06 26.24
N LYS A 520 -18.14 2.79 26.51
CA LYS A 520 -18.91 1.74 25.82
C LYS A 520 -19.34 2.24 24.44
N PRO A 521 -18.97 1.56 23.34
CA PRO A 521 -19.49 1.89 22.02
C PRO A 521 -21.01 1.91 22.06
N ALA A 522 -21.63 2.97 21.57
CA ALA A 522 -23.05 2.92 21.29
C ALA A 522 -23.28 2.19 19.96
N ALA A 523 -24.50 1.69 19.78
CA ALA A 523 -24.94 1.08 18.54
C ALA A 523 -24.86 2.06 17.34
N SER A 524 -24.80 3.36 17.59
CA SER A 524 -24.73 4.42 16.59
C SER A 524 -23.29 4.96 16.43
N LEU A 525 -22.90 5.19 15.16
CA LEU A 525 -21.55 5.63 14.77
C LEU A 525 -21.18 7.04 15.28
N ASP A 526 -22.16 7.86 15.64
CA ASP A 526 -21.97 9.18 16.24
C ASP A 526 -21.23 9.14 17.60
N ARG A 527 -21.18 7.97 18.25
CA ARG A 527 -20.38 7.76 19.48
C ARG A 527 -19.07 7.00 19.25
N TRP A 528 -18.68 6.78 17.99
CA TRP A 528 -17.42 6.15 17.61
C TRP A 528 -16.29 7.16 17.39
N GLY A 529 -16.45 8.38 17.91
CA GLY A 529 -15.42 9.40 17.89
C GLY A 529 -15.55 10.35 19.07
N LEU A 530 -14.51 11.15 19.28
CA LEU A 530 -14.46 12.19 20.29
C LEU A 530 -14.34 13.54 19.59
N SER A 531 -15.07 14.55 20.05
CA SER A 531 -14.82 15.92 19.59
C SER A 531 -13.86 16.60 20.56
N LEU A 532 -12.88 17.28 20.00
CA LEU A 532 -11.84 17.96 20.73
C LEU A 532 -11.93 19.42 20.36
N LYS A 533 -12.05 20.31 21.34
CA LYS A 533 -12.13 21.74 21.11
C LYS A 533 -10.91 22.41 21.70
N VAL A 534 -10.30 23.31 20.93
CA VAL A 534 -9.22 24.17 21.40
C VAL A 534 -9.59 25.63 21.12
N SER A 535 -9.17 26.54 21.99
CA SER A 535 -9.35 27.98 21.78
C SER A 535 -8.04 28.72 22.02
N ARG A 536 -7.58 29.49 21.04
CA ARG A 536 -6.33 30.25 21.10
C ARG A 536 -6.46 31.55 20.33
N GLY A 537 -6.01 32.66 20.91
CA GLY A 537 -6.05 33.98 20.26
C GLY A 537 -7.47 34.45 19.88
N GLY A 538 -8.49 34.05 20.66
CA GLY A 538 -9.90 34.35 20.36
C GLY A 538 -10.51 33.49 19.25
N ILE A 539 -9.77 32.53 18.69
CA ILE A 539 -10.22 31.61 17.65
C ILE A 539 -10.42 30.24 18.28
N THR A 540 -11.57 29.64 17.98
CA THR A 540 -11.95 28.32 18.46
C THR A 540 -12.09 27.38 17.29
N ASP A 541 -11.55 26.18 17.42
CA ASP A 541 -11.76 25.11 16.44
C ASP A 541 -12.07 23.78 17.14
N VAL A 542 -12.72 22.89 16.40
CA VAL A 542 -13.08 21.55 16.85
C VAL A 542 -12.48 20.54 15.89
N ALA A 543 -11.70 19.59 16.41
CA ALA A 543 -11.20 18.43 15.69
C ALA A 543 -12.01 17.20 16.11
N TRP A 544 -12.20 16.27 15.18
CA TRP A 544 -12.82 14.98 15.48
C TRP A 544 -11.76 13.89 15.52
N LEU A 545 -11.77 13.09 16.59
CA LEU A 545 -10.87 11.96 16.77
C LEU A 545 -11.67 10.67 16.70
N PRO A 546 -11.67 9.99 15.55
CA PRO A 546 -12.37 8.72 15.43
C PRO A 546 -11.68 7.61 16.24
N ALA A 547 -12.49 6.71 16.80
CA ALA A 547 -12.04 5.57 17.58
C ALA A 547 -11.13 4.62 16.77
N TRP A 548 -11.40 4.45 15.47
CA TRP A 548 -10.57 3.62 14.60
C TRP A 548 -9.17 4.17 14.34
N ALA A 549 -8.95 5.49 14.39
CA ALA A 549 -7.61 6.05 14.26
C ALA A 549 -6.69 5.58 15.40
N ILE A 550 -7.25 5.29 16.58
CA ILE A 550 -6.53 4.70 17.71
C ILE A 550 -6.11 3.26 17.41
N PHE A 551 -7.04 2.45 16.88
CA PHE A 551 -6.74 1.09 16.48
C PHE A 551 -5.65 1.05 15.42
N GLU A 552 -5.77 1.89 14.39
CA GLU A 552 -4.72 2.01 13.38
C GLU A 552 -3.37 2.37 14.02
N ALA A 553 -3.34 3.32 14.96
CA ALA A 553 -2.12 3.66 15.67
C ALA A 553 -1.56 2.46 16.48
N MET A 554 -2.41 1.67 17.13
CA MET A 554 -2.01 0.45 17.85
C MET A 554 -1.41 -0.60 16.91
N HIS A 555 -2.09 -0.89 15.79
CA HIS A 555 -1.65 -1.88 14.80
C HIS A 555 -0.41 -1.44 14.02
N ARG A 556 -0.11 -0.14 13.97
CA ARG A 556 1.19 0.40 13.50
C ARG A 556 2.33 0.20 14.51
N GLY A 557 2.16 -0.65 15.54
CA GLY A 557 3.21 -1.00 16.51
C GLY A 557 3.25 -0.15 17.77
N LYS A 558 2.27 0.73 18.01
CA LYS A 558 2.16 1.55 19.24
C LYS A 558 1.34 0.86 20.31
N VAL A 559 1.75 -0.34 20.69
CA VAL A 559 0.91 -1.25 21.49
C VAL A 559 0.71 -0.77 22.94
N ILE A 560 1.68 -0.05 23.51
CA ILE A 560 1.62 0.35 24.93
C ILE A 560 0.85 1.67 25.11
N VAL A 561 1.21 2.70 24.34
CA VAL A 561 0.54 4.00 24.37
C VAL A 561 0.40 4.50 22.92
N PRO A 562 -0.71 4.21 22.24
CA PRO A 562 -0.94 4.75 20.91
C PRO A 562 -0.98 6.26 20.96
N SER A 563 -0.23 6.86 20.04
CA SER A 563 -0.17 8.30 19.86
C SER A 563 -0.85 8.68 18.55
N VAL A 564 -1.83 9.56 18.66
CA VAL A 564 -2.63 10.09 17.55
C VAL A 564 -2.54 11.62 17.49
N GLU A 565 -2.66 12.16 16.30
CA GLU A 565 -2.67 13.61 16.06
C GLU A 565 -4.11 14.10 15.95
N ALA A 566 -4.39 15.27 16.53
CA ALA A 566 -5.57 16.05 16.25
C ALA A 566 -5.13 17.43 15.76
N ARG A 567 -5.59 17.83 14.57
CA ARG A 567 -5.21 19.08 13.95
C ARG A 567 -6.30 20.12 14.13
N PHE A 568 -5.87 21.33 14.46
CA PHE A 568 -6.74 22.45 14.72
C PHE A 568 -6.33 23.62 13.83
N ASN A 569 -7.32 24.24 13.23
CA ASN A 569 -7.21 25.48 12.51
C ASN A 569 -7.32 26.66 13.48
N VAL A 570 -6.32 26.78 14.35
CA VAL A 570 -6.12 27.92 15.25
C VAL A 570 -4.72 28.48 15.05
N PRO A 571 -4.52 29.79 15.19
CA PRO A 571 -3.23 30.39 14.93
C PRO A 571 -2.26 30.18 16.11
N LEU A 572 -0.96 30.01 15.82
CA LEU A 572 0.09 30.01 16.85
C LEU A 572 0.27 31.41 17.43
N ASP A 573 0.41 32.41 16.57
CA ASP A 573 0.55 33.81 16.97
C ASP A 573 -0.77 34.56 16.74
N PRO A 574 -1.11 35.57 17.56
CA PRO A 574 -2.31 36.38 17.34
C PRO A 574 -2.36 36.94 15.90
N VAL A 575 -3.48 36.76 15.21
CA VAL A 575 -3.68 37.19 13.82
C VAL A 575 -4.60 38.40 13.81
N ASP A 576 -4.23 39.44 13.07
CA ASP A 576 -5.09 40.60 12.85
C ASP A 576 -6.09 40.32 11.71
N LEU A 577 -7.29 39.87 12.08
CA LEU A 577 -8.37 39.55 11.14
C LEU A 577 -9.02 40.79 10.51
N GLN A 578 -8.74 41.99 11.03
CA GLN A 578 -9.29 43.24 10.50
C GLN A 578 -8.48 43.76 9.31
N THR A 579 -7.19 43.44 9.24
CA THR A 579 -6.32 43.86 8.15
C THR A 579 -6.26 42.82 7.02
N ASN A 580 -6.68 43.20 5.81
CA ASN A 580 -6.49 42.40 4.60
C ASN A 580 -5.29 42.88 3.77
N LEU A 581 -4.16 42.16 3.84
CA LEU A 581 -2.95 42.45 3.06
C LEU A 581 -3.14 42.25 1.55
N ALA A 582 -4.09 41.42 1.13
CA ALA A 582 -4.39 41.16 -0.27
C ALA A 582 -5.18 42.30 -0.93
N ALA A 583 -5.83 43.17 -0.15
CA ALA A 583 -6.71 44.21 -0.66
C ALA A 583 -6.00 45.08 -1.72
N ARG A 584 -6.62 45.16 -2.91
CA ARG A 584 -6.14 45.96 -4.06
C ARG A 584 -4.71 45.60 -4.51
N LYS A 585 -4.30 44.35 -4.31
CA LYS A 585 -3.02 43.82 -4.77
C LYS A 585 -3.07 43.30 -6.20
N THR A 586 -1.90 43.06 -6.76
CA THR A 586 -1.81 42.48 -8.11
C THR A 586 -2.07 40.98 -8.02
N VAL A 587 -2.94 40.49 -8.90
CA VAL A 587 -3.31 39.09 -8.99
C VAL A 587 -2.93 38.55 -10.37
N ARG A 588 -2.47 37.30 -10.43
CA ARG A 588 -2.16 36.56 -11.66
C ARG A 588 -2.71 35.15 -11.54
N ASP A 589 -2.97 34.50 -12.66
CA ASP A 589 -3.44 33.11 -12.73
C ASP A 589 -2.75 32.34 -13.86
N GLU A 590 -2.96 31.02 -13.92
CA GLU A 590 -2.38 30.23 -15.00
C GLU A 590 -3.01 30.52 -16.37
N ALA A 591 -4.24 31.03 -16.39
CA ALA A 591 -5.00 31.27 -17.61
C ALA A 591 -4.72 32.63 -18.26
N SER A 592 -3.94 33.51 -17.62
CA SER A 592 -3.72 34.89 -18.06
C SER A 592 -5.04 35.65 -18.25
N SER A 593 -5.94 35.52 -17.27
CA SER A 593 -7.27 36.14 -17.29
C SER A 593 -7.18 37.68 -17.32
N PHE A 594 -8.27 38.33 -17.71
CA PHE A 594 -8.28 39.79 -17.84
C PHE A 594 -8.06 40.48 -16.48
N PRO A 595 -7.30 41.60 -16.42
CA PRO A 595 -7.01 42.28 -15.16
C PRO A 595 -8.23 42.65 -14.32
N ALA A 596 -9.35 43.01 -14.97
CA ALA A 596 -10.61 43.31 -14.28
C ALA A 596 -11.15 42.10 -13.50
N GLN A 597 -11.08 40.89 -14.08
CA GLN A 597 -11.51 39.66 -13.41
C GLN A 597 -10.54 39.27 -12.29
N LEU A 598 -9.24 39.45 -12.49
CA LEU A 598 -8.23 39.16 -11.48
C LEU A 598 -8.37 40.11 -10.28
N SER A 599 -8.67 41.39 -10.53
CA SER A 599 -8.85 42.39 -9.47
C SER A 599 -10.06 42.13 -8.57
N SER A 600 -11.11 41.46 -9.07
CA SER A 600 -12.30 41.17 -8.26
C SER A 600 -12.03 40.14 -7.15
N ILE A 601 -10.95 39.37 -7.24
CA ILE A 601 -10.58 38.39 -6.22
C ILE A 601 -10.05 39.05 -4.94
N VAL A 602 -9.58 40.29 -5.04
CA VAL A 602 -8.96 41.04 -3.94
C VAL A 602 -9.61 42.42 -3.72
N ASP A 603 -10.86 42.59 -4.15
CA ASP A 603 -11.60 43.85 -4.10
C ASP A 603 -12.42 44.09 -2.81
N GLU A 604 -12.32 43.15 -1.86
CA GLU A 604 -13.07 43.11 -0.59
C GLU A 604 -14.59 42.91 -0.72
N ARG A 605 -15.16 43.01 -1.94
CA ARG A 605 -16.60 42.84 -2.20
C ARG A 605 -16.97 41.39 -2.44
N GLY A 606 -16.08 40.62 -3.09
CA GLY A 606 -16.36 39.23 -3.45
C GLY A 606 -17.49 39.07 -4.46
N ALA A 607 -17.72 40.08 -5.29
CA ALA A 607 -18.81 40.11 -6.27
C ALA A 607 -18.47 39.40 -7.60
N GLY A 608 -17.16 39.22 -7.88
CA GLY A 608 -16.68 38.43 -9.02
C GLY A 608 -16.12 37.08 -8.57
N SER A 609 -16.05 36.12 -9.49
CA SER A 609 -15.36 34.86 -9.26
C SER A 609 -14.48 34.46 -10.45
N LEU A 610 -13.40 33.74 -10.15
CA LEU A 610 -12.45 33.22 -11.11
C LEU A 610 -12.42 31.70 -11.01
N THR A 611 -12.42 31.03 -12.16
CA THR A 611 -12.30 29.56 -12.21
C THR A 611 -10.84 29.18 -12.29
N VAL A 612 -10.34 28.50 -11.25
CA VAL A 612 -9.03 27.85 -11.23
C VAL A 612 -9.17 26.44 -11.77
N ARG A 613 -8.39 26.07 -12.80
CA ARG A 613 -8.52 24.76 -13.45
C ARG A 613 -8.16 23.62 -12.49
N ALA A 614 -8.65 22.42 -12.80
CA ALA A 614 -8.22 21.18 -12.16
C ALA A 614 -6.73 20.90 -12.47
N ASN A 615 -6.15 19.94 -11.74
CA ASN A 615 -4.84 19.35 -12.04
C ASN A 615 -3.69 20.36 -12.14
N GLY A 616 -3.53 21.19 -11.10
CA GLY A 616 -2.40 22.12 -10.96
C GLY A 616 -2.70 23.56 -11.38
N GLY A 617 -3.95 23.91 -11.70
CA GLY A 617 -4.35 25.30 -11.90
C GLY A 617 -4.07 26.13 -10.64
N TRP A 618 -3.69 27.41 -10.79
CA TRP A 618 -3.30 28.28 -9.70
C TRP A 618 -3.71 29.75 -9.89
N ILE A 619 -3.89 30.42 -8.75
CA ILE A 619 -4.07 31.87 -8.65
C ILE A 619 -3.06 32.42 -7.63
N GLU A 620 -2.49 33.58 -7.92
CA GLU A 620 -1.38 34.17 -7.19
C GLU A 620 -1.63 35.64 -6.87
N VAL A 621 -1.33 36.04 -5.63
CA VAL A 621 -1.44 37.41 -5.12
C VAL A 621 -0.05 37.93 -4.74
N ASP A 622 0.43 39.00 -5.39
CA ASP A 622 1.68 39.70 -5.03
C ASP A 622 1.37 40.86 -4.07
N LEU A 623 1.86 40.75 -2.83
CA LEU A 623 1.66 41.73 -1.76
C LEU A 623 2.50 43.01 -1.96
N GLY A 624 3.43 43.01 -2.92
CA GLY A 624 4.31 44.11 -3.31
C GLY A 624 5.61 44.22 -2.50
N ARG A 625 5.66 43.62 -1.31
CA ARG A 625 6.86 43.47 -0.47
C ARG A 625 6.67 42.30 0.49
N ASP A 626 7.75 41.80 1.07
CA ASP A 626 7.66 40.72 2.05
C ASP A 626 6.87 41.18 3.30
N ARG A 627 5.92 40.37 3.74
CA ARG A 627 5.06 40.58 4.92
C ARG A 627 5.08 39.34 5.80
N TYR A 628 4.82 39.52 7.09
CA TYR A 628 4.64 38.41 8.02
C TYR A 628 3.16 38.01 7.98
N LEU A 629 2.87 36.84 7.42
CA LEU A 629 1.52 36.34 7.19
C LEU A 629 1.11 35.43 8.35
N GLY A 630 -0.09 35.63 8.89
CA GLY A 630 -0.65 34.82 9.97
C GLY A 630 -1.84 33.96 9.57
N GLY A 631 -2.46 34.23 8.42
CA GLY A 631 -3.56 33.42 7.90
C GLY A 631 -4.00 33.82 6.50
N VAL A 632 -4.85 32.98 5.91
CA VAL A 632 -5.45 33.21 4.59
C VAL A 632 -6.93 32.83 4.64
N SER A 633 -7.80 33.63 4.04
CA SER A 633 -9.19 33.28 3.78
C SER A 633 -9.42 33.11 2.29
N ILE A 634 -10.04 31.99 1.92
CA ILE A 634 -10.42 31.67 0.55
C ILE A 634 -11.94 31.49 0.52
N ARG A 635 -12.63 32.33 -0.25
CA ARG A 635 -14.07 32.19 -0.49
C ARG A 635 -14.31 31.53 -1.84
N THR A 636 -15.15 30.51 -1.87
CA THR A 636 -15.51 29.77 -3.09
C THR A 636 -16.99 29.91 -3.41
N ASP A 637 -17.37 29.69 -4.68
CA ASP A 637 -18.78 29.69 -5.06
C ASP A 637 -19.50 28.43 -4.53
N ALA A 638 -18.77 27.34 -4.38
CA ALA A 638 -19.23 26.13 -3.70
C ALA A 638 -18.98 26.22 -2.19
N ALA A 639 -19.75 25.45 -1.41
CA ALA A 639 -19.54 25.32 0.04
C ALA A 639 -18.31 24.49 0.43
N LYS A 640 -17.53 24.00 -0.56
CA LYS A 640 -16.38 23.11 -0.37
C LYS A 640 -15.21 23.54 -1.23
N LEU A 641 -14.02 23.47 -0.65
CA LEU A 641 -12.75 23.46 -1.37
C LEU A 641 -12.63 22.21 -2.27
N PRO A 642 -11.70 22.20 -3.24
CA PRO A 642 -11.42 21.01 -4.07
C PRO A 642 -11.03 19.80 -3.22
N ALA A 643 -11.09 18.60 -3.80
CA ALA A 643 -10.66 17.40 -3.08
C ALA A 643 -9.17 17.43 -2.71
N GLN A 644 -8.34 18.14 -3.48
CA GLN A 644 -6.93 18.35 -3.17
C GLN A 644 -6.55 19.78 -3.53
N TRP A 645 -5.83 20.46 -2.65
CA TRP A 645 -5.39 21.83 -2.87
C TRP A 645 -4.14 22.14 -2.05
N SER A 646 -3.43 23.21 -2.42
CA SER A 646 -2.33 23.74 -1.63
C SER A 646 -2.26 25.26 -1.69
N VAL A 647 -1.70 25.87 -0.64
CA VAL A 647 -1.33 27.28 -0.62
C VAL A 647 0.18 27.35 -0.44
N ILE A 648 0.86 28.06 -1.33
CA ILE A 648 2.30 28.27 -1.34
C ILE A 648 2.55 29.74 -1.02
N ALA A 649 3.42 30.03 -0.06
CA ALA A 649 3.81 31.39 0.28
C ALA A 649 5.32 31.53 0.11
N TYR A 650 5.78 32.55 -0.61
CA TYR A 650 7.20 32.72 -0.92
C TYR A 650 7.62 34.19 -0.96
N GLY A 651 8.88 34.44 -0.62
CA GLY A 651 9.50 35.76 -0.55
C GLY A 651 10.10 36.22 -1.88
N THR A 652 10.62 37.44 -1.87
CA THR A 652 11.32 38.03 -3.02
C THR A 652 12.54 37.18 -3.43
N GLY A 653 12.62 36.83 -4.71
CA GLY A 653 13.74 36.05 -5.28
C GLY A 653 13.64 34.52 -5.12
N GLN A 654 12.61 34.01 -4.44
CA GLN A 654 12.38 32.57 -4.34
C GLN A 654 11.66 32.02 -5.57
N ASN A 655 12.01 30.78 -5.97
CA ASN A 655 11.35 30.08 -7.06
C ASN A 655 10.15 29.29 -6.52
N PRO A 656 8.90 29.57 -6.93
CA PRO A 656 7.71 28.87 -6.41
C PRO A 656 7.74 27.36 -6.64
N ALA A 657 8.42 26.86 -7.67
CA ALA A 657 8.53 25.42 -7.95
C ALA A 657 9.43 24.67 -6.94
N LYS A 658 10.24 25.40 -6.15
CA LYS A 658 11.15 24.84 -5.15
C LYS A 658 10.72 25.12 -3.71
N VAL A 659 9.62 25.86 -3.52
CA VAL A 659 9.14 26.24 -2.19
C VAL A 659 8.15 25.19 -1.71
N GLU A 660 8.35 24.73 -0.48
CA GLU A 660 7.39 23.85 0.17
C GLU A 660 6.06 24.57 0.38
N PRO A 661 4.92 23.90 0.15
CA PRO A 661 3.63 24.51 0.41
C PRO A 661 3.50 24.95 1.87
N TRP A 662 2.97 26.15 2.06
CA TRP A 662 2.67 26.70 3.38
C TRP A 662 1.60 25.87 4.09
N ILE A 663 0.62 25.39 3.32
CA ILE A 663 -0.40 24.45 3.76
C ILE A 663 -0.89 23.62 2.57
N ARG A 664 -1.23 22.35 2.81
CA ARG A 664 -1.93 21.47 1.87
C ARG A 664 -3.25 21.06 2.49
N GLY A 665 -4.23 20.69 1.67
CA GLY A 665 -5.50 20.18 2.18
C GLY A 665 -6.13 19.14 1.27
N PHE A 666 -6.91 18.27 1.91
CA PHE A 666 -7.66 17.19 1.27
C PHE A 666 -9.14 17.33 1.62
N GLY A 667 -9.93 17.81 0.66
CA GLY A 667 -11.30 18.24 0.90
C GLY A 667 -11.37 19.38 1.93
N GLY A 668 -12.58 19.81 2.23
CA GLY A 668 -12.85 20.71 3.35
C GLY A 668 -14.24 20.43 3.89
N PRO A 669 -14.50 20.70 5.18
CA PRO A 669 -15.85 20.63 5.71
C PRO A 669 -16.76 21.56 4.90
N GLU A 670 -18.00 21.14 4.69
CA GLU A 670 -19.00 22.00 4.07
C GLU A 670 -19.22 23.21 4.97
N ARG A 671 -19.01 24.41 4.43
CA ARG A 671 -19.25 25.64 5.16
C ARG A 671 -20.41 26.41 4.54
N ALA A 672 -21.39 26.73 5.38
CA ALA A 672 -22.57 27.49 4.96
C ALA A 672 -22.20 28.88 4.42
N ASP A 673 -21.15 29.50 4.98
CA ASP A 673 -20.64 30.83 4.58
C ASP A 673 -19.69 30.77 3.37
N ARG A 674 -19.33 29.56 2.91
CA ARG A 674 -18.38 29.30 1.82
C ARG A 674 -17.00 29.95 2.01
N GLU A 675 -16.68 30.38 3.23
CA GLU A 675 -15.43 31.05 3.56
C GLU A 675 -14.53 30.11 4.37
N HIS A 676 -13.39 29.79 3.77
CA HIS A 676 -12.40 28.89 4.34
C HIS A 676 -11.23 29.73 4.85
N VAL A 677 -11.27 30.06 6.14
CA VAL A 677 -10.17 30.74 6.82
C VAL A 677 -9.20 29.71 7.36
N LEU A 678 -7.90 29.88 7.11
CA LEU A 678 -6.82 28.95 7.44
C LEU A 678 -5.72 29.68 8.21
N TYR A 679 -5.24 29.05 9.29
CA TYR A 679 -4.22 29.58 10.20
C TYR A 679 -2.99 28.67 10.31
N PRO A 680 -2.20 28.50 9.24
CA PRO A 680 -0.91 27.83 9.32
C PRO A 680 0.12 28.67 10.11
N SER A 681 1.27 28.09 10.43
CA SER A 681 2.35 28.80 11.14
C SER A 681 2.78 30.05 10.40
N PRO A 682 3.06 31.15 11.10
CA PRO A 682 3.43 32.38 10.42
C PRO A 682 4.66 32.27 9.53
N ILE A 683 4.61 32.92 8.37
CA ILE A 683 5.70 32.92 7.40
C ILE A 683 5.92 34.33 6.85
N ARG A 684 7.18 34.67 6.56
CA ARG A 684 7.52 35.89 5.83
C ARG A 684 7.47 35.63 4.32
N ALA A 685 6.52 36.23 3.63
CA ALA A 685 6.34 36.05 2.19
C ALA A 685 5.86 37.34 1.51
N ARG A 686 6.20 37.50 0.24
CA ARG A 686 5.69 38.55 -0.64
C ARG A 686 4.53 38.06 -1.49
N THR A 687 4.54 36.79 -1.86
CA THR A 687 3.58 36.21 -2.77
C THR A 687 2.89 35.04 -2.12
N LEU A 688 1.57 34.95 -2.33
CA LEU A 688 0.76 33.79 -1.95
C LEU A 688 0.08 33.22 -3.19
N ARG A 689 0.20 31.90 -3.38
CA ARG A 689 -0.37 31.17 -4.51
C ARG A 689 -1.27 30.06 -4.00
N PHE A 690 -2.53 30.06 -4.40
CA PHE A 690 -3.42 28.91 -4.25
C PHE A 690 -3.29 28.01 -5.48
N VAL A 691 -3.21 26.70 -5.28
CA VAL A 691 -3.10 25.68 -6.33
C VAL A 691 -4.20 24.63 -6.13
N ASN A 692 -5.01 24.42 -7.16
CA ASN A 692 -5.99 23.35 -7.22
C ASN A 692 -5.32 22.07 -7.69
N LEU A 693 -5.22 21.07 -6.81
CA LEU A 693 -4.60 19.78 -7.09
C LEU A 693 -5.65 18.70 -7.39
N ASP A 694 -6.95 19.02 -7.33
CA ASP A 694 -8.02 18.07 -7.66
C ASP A 694 -7.86 17.65 -9.14
N PRO A 695 -7.74 16.35 -9.45
CA PRO A 695 -7.42 15.88 -10.80
C PRO A 695 -8.55 16.14 -11.80
N ALA A 696 -9.78 16.34 -11.32
CA ALA A 696 -10.96 16.39 -12.18
C ALA A 696 -11.76 17.69 -12.04
N ARG A 697 -11.74 18.33 -10.87
CA ARG A 697 -12.70 19.39 -10.56
C ARG A 697 -12.05 20.78 -10.55
N PRO A 698 -12.45 21.69 -11.46
CA PRO A 698 -12.10 23.09 -11.33
C PRO A 698 -12.81 23.70 -10.11
N VAL A 699 -12.29 24.81 -9.59
CA VAL A 699 -12.88 25.54 -8.47
C VAL A 699 -13.08 27.00 -8.80
N LYS A 700 -14.22 27.56 -8.40
CA LYS A 700 -14.49 28.98 -8.51
C LYS A 700 -14.17 29.67 -7.19
N ILE A 701 -13.19 30.57 -7.23
CA ILE A 701 -12.77 31.40 -6.10
C ILE A 701 -13.35 32.80 -6.31
N SER A 702 -14.07 33.31 -5.32
CA SER A 702 -14.65 34.66 -5.36
C SER A 702 -13.86 35.67 -4.55
N GLN A 703 -13.06 35.24 -3.57
CA GLN A 703 -12.24 36.15 -2.78
C GLN A 703 -11.03 35.46 -2.16
N ILE A 704 -9.90 36.16 -2.11
CA ILE A 704 -8.73 35.81 -1.29
C ILE A 704 -8.41 36.98 -0.36
N ARG A 705 -8.35 36.71 0.95
CA ARG A 705 -7.89 37.65 1.97
C ARG A 705 -6.65 37.08 2.64
N ILE A 706 -5.69 37.94 2.98
CA ILE A 706 -4.43 37.54 3.61
C ILE A 706 -4.27 38.37 4.88
N PHE A 707 -4.12 37.71 6.03
CA PHE A 707 -4.08 38.38 7.33
C PHE A 707 -2.64 38.44 7.86
N PRO A 708 -2.20 39.59 8.40
CA PRO A 708 -0.91 39.68 9.07
C PRO A 708 -0.98 39.10 10.49
N VAL A 709 0.18 38.75 11.03
CA VAL A 709 0.32 38.59 12.49
C VAL A 709 0.15 39.95 13.18
N GLN A 710 -0.51 39.97 14.34
CA GLN A 710 -0.79 41.19 15.10
C GLN A 710 0.52 41.86 15.56
N SER A 711 0.67 43.15 15.26
CA SER A 711 1.88 43.91 15.60
C SER A 711 2.08 43.98 17.12
N GLY A 712 3.27 43.63 17.60
CA GLY A 712 3.60 43.58 19.03
C GLY A 712 3.63 42.16 19.63
N SER A 713 3.20 41.13 18.89
CA SER A 713 3.25 39.74 19.34
C SER A 713 4.60 39.05 19.09
N THR A 714 5.70 39.79 18.88
CA THR A 714 7.05 39.22 18.81
C THR A 714 7.50 38.71 20.19
N ALA A 715 6.80 37.70 20.69
CA ALA A 715 7.21 36.87 21.79
C ALA A 715 8.16 35.80 21.21
N ALA A 716 9.46 36.05 21.34
CA ALA A 716 10.48 35.03 21.56
C ALA A 716 10.61 33.83 20.58
N SER A 717 10.43 34.00 19.26
CA SER A 717 10.71 32.94 18.27
C SER A 717 12.13 32.96 17.66
N SER A 718 13.11 33.59 18.32
CA SER A 718 14.53 33.41 17.95
C SER A 718 15.12 32.21 18.71
N ARG A 719 14.70 31.00 18.34
CA ARG A 719 15.42 29.75 18.60
C ARG A 719 15.23 28.79 17.45
#